data_AF-A0A9X1TVQ5-F1
#
_entry.id   AF-A0A9X1TVQ5-F1
#
_cell.length_a   1.000
_cell.length_b   1.000
_cell.length_c   1.000
_cell.angle_alpha   90.00
_cell.angle_beta   90.00
_cell.angle_gamma   90.00
#
_symmetry.space_group_name_H-M   'P 1'
#
loop_
_entity.id
_entity.type
_entity.pdbx_description
1 polymer ?
#
loop_
_entity_poly.entity_id
_entity_poly.type
_entity_poly.pdbx_seq_one_letter_code
_entity_poly.pdbx_strand_id
1 'polypeptide(L)'
;MKKLLLLLACFIFINSCTRKSGTAVQVKSSEGRRIEILFLGHDSKHHYSEKFFPMLAHPLFQKGINLTYTSDLNALNAENLAKYDGLMIYANHNVISPAQETAMKDFVEGGKALIPLHAASFCFQNSDWYIKAVGAQFSTHKYGTFTAPITQPNHPVMAGLKEFETWDETYVHAKINPDINILQERVEGTHREPWTWVRTQGKGRVFYTAYGHDERTWKQKSFHDLVLNGVLWAVNDDAKAAYASLKLPTPEFKDADVPNYEKRDPAPKFQLPLSPAESAKLIQVPVDFDLQLFASEPDIVKPIAMAWDEKGRLWIIETEDYPNEIRTEDGTGKDRIKICEDTNGDGKADKFTVFADGLNIPTSITFANGGVIVAQAPHFIFLKDTNGDDKADIRENIISGWGKSDTHAGPSNLKYGLDNKIWGVLGYAGYRGTVNDKPVNFSQGIYTLDVDGKNLEYIGRTSNNTWGLGFSEDFEVFISTANGNYSGHFAMPLEYVKRSVADGSGNTVYKLDSHYDMNYMTPALRQVDFHGGFTAAAGHNLYTARNFPKQYWNATAFVCEPTGRLLYQAMLKPNGAGYKEKNGFNLLASSDEWFSPVHAEVGPDGAVWVADWYSFIIQHNPTPRGFENGKGNAYINPLRDNKHGRIYRVVYKNAKPYQPVKLDKNDPAGLLAALKNDNMFWRTTAQRLIVEAQHKTLVPELIKLVNDQSVDEIGLNSPAVHALWTLQGLGALDGSNEEAYHTLVRAVRHPAAGVRKNAVKLLPRNDKTLSALKWTNSLNDPDLKVRLAAIQALTDLPASEEIGKLLYLAGQDSENAADEYLQQAIFSGVIKHEAGFKNAAAKLKDSTLTARIERGLIQETYVLNLWSPPIFPPDITNKEITIKAIITKADEALSGVVASQGNKENGYSLYMNEGKLHWLIKQDGKAYDIHSNQTLPTERFNAVATLSEGGEMTLAIEDETPVKGKAASLFTKPFNPDDIRLGRDLRDENRVGDYPENFRLRGWLDVKSTMQLNQVSKDKSEKKVAAAAPVSKPEAIGKGKGTPVTINLKVIEHEMKFDKKTFTVKPGQKVSIRFTNPDFMQHNLLIAAPGSLEKVGAAADLLARESNAIELNYIPKMPEVLHSTELISPEGSTTLVFIAPDKPGDYPFLCTVPGHWRIMNGIMKVESNPSNKEAK
;
A
#
# COMPACT_ATOMS: atom_id res chain seq x y z
N MET A 1 -17.33 -63.19 51.95
CA MET A 1 -16.18 -64.08 52.21
C MET A 1 -15.07 -63.63 51.25
N LYS A 2 -14.38 -62.51 51.48
CA LYS A 2 -13.57 -62.05 52.63
C LYS A 2 -12.30 -62.90 52.82
N LYS A 3 -11.16 -62.26 52.55
CA LYS A 3 -9.76 -62.67 52.78
C LYS A 3 -9.19 -63.80 51.89
N LEU A 4 -8.92 -63.56 50.60
CA LEU A 4 -7.75 -64.18 49.92
C LEU A 4 -7.35 -63.60 48.53
N LEU A 5 -7.59 -62.32 48.25
CA LEU A 5 -7.00 -61.66 47.07
C LEU A 5 -6.58 -60.21 47.34
N LEU A 6 -6.29 -59.92 48.61
CA LEU A 6 -5.88 -58.60 49.12
C LEU A 6 -4.38 -58.54 49.48
N LEU A 7 -3.52 -59.31 48.82
CA LEU A 7 -2.10 -59.45 49.20
C LEU A 7 -1.10 -59.43 48.02
N LEU A 8 -1.49 -58.96 46.83
CA LEU A 8 -0.60 -58.91 45.66
C LEU A 8 -0.54 -57.55 44.94
N ALA A 9 -0.84 -56.43 45.63
CA ALA A 9 -1.02 -55.11 44.98
C ALA A 9 -0.02 -54.01 45.39
N CYS A 10 1.03 -54.30 46.17
CA CYS A 10 2.10 -53.34 46.47
C CYS A 10 3.45 -54.08 46.57
N PHE A 11 4.30 -53.99 45.55
CA PHE A 11 5.79 -54.07 45.58
C PHE A 11 6.35 -54.52 44.22
N ILE A 12 6.38 -53.64 43.21
CA ILE A 12 7.49 -53.60 42.24
C ILE A 12 7.67 -52.12 41.82
N PHE A 13 8.46 -51.39 42.60
CA PHE A 13 9.11 -50.16 42.17
C PHE A 13 10.56 -50.52 41.79
N ILE A 14 11.03 -49.92 40.68
CA ILE A 14 12.42 -49.81 40.18
C ILE A 14 12.85 -50.83 39.11
N ASN A 15 13.30 -50.24 37.99
CA ASN A 15 14.02 -50.76 36.82
C ASN A 15 13.24 -51.54 35.76
N SER A 16 12.92 -50.86 34.64
CA SER A 16 13.21 -51.30 33.26
C SER A 16 12.75 -50.27 32.21
N CYS A 17 13.56 -49.22 31.99
CA CYS A 17 13.52 -48.45 30.74
C CYS A 17 14.45 -49.12 29.73
N THR A 18 13.90 -49.85 28.76
CA THR A 18 14.59 -50.17 27.50
C THR A 18 13.55 -50.19 26.38
N ARG A 19 13.56 -49.12 25.57
CA ARG A 19 12.82 -49.03 24.30
C ARG A 19 13.35 -50.11 23.36
N LYS A 20 12.48 -51.03 22.94
CA LYS A 20 12.74 -51.92 21.80
C LYS A 20 12.73 -51.09 20.52
N SER A 21 13.86 -51.10 19.84
CA SER A 21 14.07 -50.59 18.49
C SER A 21 13.14 -51.30 17.50
N GLY A 22 12.16 -50.57 16.97
CA GLY A 22 11.48 -50.95 15.74
C GLY A 22 12.46 -50.77 14.57
N THR A 23 12.69 -51.84 13.84
CA THR A 23 13.44 -51.83 12.58
C THR A 23 12.74 -50.91 11.59
N ALA A 24 13.41 -49.80 11.26
CA ALA A 24 12.98 -48.87 10.23
C ALA A 24 12.99 -49.58 8.87
N VAL A 25 11.81 -49.85 8.34
CA VAL A 25 11.64 -50.08 6.90
C VAL A 25 11.86 -48.72 6.23
N GLN A 26 13.06 -48.52 5.67
CA GLN A 26 13.33 -47.38 4.79
C GLN A 26 12.50 -47.53 3.52
N VAL A 27 11.33 -46.90 3.48
CA VAL A 27 10.69 -46.52 2.22
C VAL A 27 11.40 -45.25 1.76
N LYS A 28 12.39 -45.38 0.87
CA LYS A 28 12.91 -44.24 0.09
C LYS A 28 11.80 -43.81 -0.88
N SER A 29 10.93 -42.90 -0.48
CA SER A 29 10.01 -42.23 -1.40
C SER A 29 10.79 -41.23 -2.25
N SER A 30 11.16 -41.62 -3.47
CA SER A 30 11.84 -40.77 -4.46
C SER A 30 10.86 -39.83 -5.16
N GLU A 31 10.13 -39.02 -4.40
CA GLU A 31 9.31 -37.96 -4.99
C GLU A 31 10.22 -36.78 -5.35
N GLY A 32 10.12 -36.31 -6.61
CA GLY A 32 10.96 -35.22 -7.11
C GLY A 32 10.62 -33.91 -6.43
N ARG A 33 11.61 -33.25 -5.82
CA ARG A 33 11.43 -31.94 -5.15
C ARG A 33 12.55 -30.95 -5.49
N ARG A 34 12.28 -29.67 -5.24
CA ARG A 34 13.25 -28.59 -5.32
C ARG A 34 14.29 -28.69 -4.21
N ILE A 35 15.47 -28.11 -4.42
CA ILE A 35 16.48 -27.93 -3.37
C ILE A 35 16.12 -26.70 -2.56
N GLU A 36 16.16 -26.80 -1.23
CA GLU A 36 15.80 -25.72 -0.31
C GLU A 36 17.05 -25.15 0.36
N ILE A 37 17.33 -23.86 0.17
CA ILE A 37 18.50 -23.18 0.76
C ILE A 37 18.05 -22.01 1.64
N LEU A 38 18.55 -21.97 2.87
CA LEU A 38 18.42 -20.78 3.72
C LEU A 38 19.47 -19.76 3.30
N PHE A 39 19.05 -18.56 2.93
CA PHE A 39 19.92 -17.43 2.61
C PHE A 39 19.98 -16.48 3.80
N LEU A 40 21.12 -16.44 4.49
CA LEU A 40 21.39 -15.51 5.58
C LEU A 40 22.03 -14.23 5.03
N GLY A 41 21.24 -13.16 5.06
CA GLY A 41 21.65 -11.79 4.77
C GLY A 41 21.98 -10.98 6.02
N HIS A 42 21.99 -9.66 5.86
CA HIS A 42 22.08 -8.68 6.95
C HIS A 42 21.37 -7.36 6.59
N ASP A 43 21.09 -6.53 7.59
CA ASP A 43 20.37 -5.26 7.42
C ASP A 43 21.26 -4.09 6.93
N SER A 44 22.56 -4.31 6.73
CA SER A 44 23.46 -3.26 6.26
C SER A 44 23.30 -3.00 4.76
N LYS A 45 23.33 -1.71 4.39
CA LYS A 45 23.25 -1.26 2.99
C LYS A 45 24.58 -1.34 2.23
N HIS A 46 25.69 -1.68 2.91
CA HIS A 46 27.00 -1.82 2.26
C HIS A 46 27.12 -3.12 1.46
N HIS A 47 26.63 -4.24 2.02
CA HIS A 47 26.44 -5.50 1.29
C HIS A 47 24.93 -5.80 1.26
N TYR A 48 24.18 -4.97 0.53
CA TYR A 48 22.72 -4.88 0.64
C TYR A 48 22.00 -6.16 0.19
N SER A 49 22.02 -7.15 1.08
CA SER A 49 21.63 -8.53 0.81
C SER A 49 20.18 -8.64 0.34
N GLU A 50 19.27 -7.85 0.92
CA GLU A 50 17.87 -7.78 0.51
C GLU A 50 17.71 -7.31 -0.94
N LYS A 51 18.51 -6.32 -1.38
CA LYS A 51 18.51 -5.81 -2.77
C LYS A 51 19.07 -6.83 -3.77
N PHE A 52 20.10 -7.57 -3.39
CA PHE A 52 20.79 -8.49 -4.30
C PHE A 52 20.17 -9.89 -4.35
N PHE A 53 19.53 -10.32 -3.26
CA PHE A 53 18.89 -11.63 -3.16
C PHE A 53 17.98 -11.96 -4.36
N PRO A 54 17.06 -11.08 -4.82
CA PRO A 54 16.19 -11.36 -5.97
C PRO A 54 16.97 -11.66 -7.26
N MET A 55 18.12 -10.98 -7.47
CA MET A 55 18.94 -11.16 -8.67
C MET A 55 19.53 -12.57 -8.78
N LEU A 56 19.68 -13.27 -7.65
CA LEU A 56 20.12 -14.67 -7.59
C LEU A 56 18.94 -15.64 -7.44
N ALA A 57 17.93 -15.30 -6.64
CA ALA A 57 16.78 -16.17 -6.38
C ALA A 57 15.99 -16.46 -7.66
N HIS A 58 15.74 -15.47 -8.51
CA HIS A 58 14.93 -15.64 -9.72
C HIS A 58 15.51 -16.67 -10.71
N PRO A 59 16.79 -16.55 -11.16
CA PRO A 59 17.37 -17.53 -12.08
C PRO A 59 17.52 -18.92 -11.46
N LEU A 60 17.82 -19.02 -10.15
CA LEU A 60 17.95 -20.30 -9.45
C LEU A 60 16.60 -21.01 -9.28
N PHE A 61 15.53 -20.25 -9.03
CA PHE A 61 14.16 -20.78 -8.95
C PHE A 61 13.74 -21.48 -10.24
N GLN A 62 14.02 -20.88 -11.39
CA GLN A 62 13.76 -21.48 -12.71
C GLN A 62 14.56 -22.77 -12.96
N LYS A 63 15.62 -23.00 -12.18
CA LYS A 63 16.46 -24.20 -12.21
C LYS A 63 16.16 -25.17 -11.07
N GLY A 64 15.05 -25.01 -10.34
CA GLY A 64 14.63 -25.95 -9.30
C GLY A 64 15.29 -25.75 -7.94
N ILE A 65 15.88 -24.58 -7.68
CA ILE A 65 16.48 -24.21 -6.40
C ILE A 65 15.66 -23.09 -5.75
N ASN A 66 15.14 -23.34 -4.56
CA ASN A 66 14.43 -22.35 -3.76
C ASN A 66 15.40 -21.71 -2.76
N LEU A 67 15.39 -20.38 -2.69
CA LEU A 67 16.10 -19.62 -1.66
C LEU A 67 15.07 -18.98 -0.72
N THR A 68 15.31 -19.09 0.59
CA THR A 68 14.53 -18.42 1.64
C THR A 68 15.39 -17.38 2.33
N TYR A 69 15.03 -16.10 2.24
CA TYR A 69 15.80 -15.00 2.81
C TYR A 69 15.52 -14.82 4.32
N THR A 70 16.57 -14.53 5.09
CA THR A 70 16.45 -13.96 6.44
C THR A 70 17.66 -13.08 6.75
N SER A 71 17.45 -11.97 7.47
CA SER A 71 18.51 -11.20 8.11
C SER A 71 18.63 -11.45 9.62
N ASP A 72 17.72 -12.26 10.18
CA ASP A 72 17.67 -12.58 11.62
C ASP A 72 18.59 -13.75 11.95
N LEU A 73 19.64 -13.50 12.75
CA LEU A 73 20.57 -14.53 13.23
C LEU A 73 19.90 -15.60 14.10
N ASN A 74 18.73 -15.32 14.70
CA ASN A 74 17.99 -16.34 15.44
C ASN A 74 17.47 -17.48 14.55
N ALA A 75 17.45 -17.28 13.23
CA ALA A 75 17.17 -18.34 12.27
C ALA A 75 18.26 -19.43 12.24
N LEU A 76 19.46 -19.17 12.78
CA LEU A 76 20.54 -20.15 12.95
C LEU A 76 20.30 -21.01 14.19
N ASN A 77 19.27 -21.85 14.14
CA ASN A 77 18.96 -22.83 15.16
C ASN A 77 18.65 -24.19 14.52
N ALA A 78 18.76 -25.27 15.31
CA ALA A 78 18.65 -26.63 14.79
C ALA A 78 17.30 -26.94 14.14
N GLU A 79 16.20 -26.44 14.73
CA GLU A 79 14.84 -26.66 14.22
C GLU A 79 14.65 -26.01 12.84
N ASN A 80 15.08 -24.76 12.69
CA ASN A 80 14.95 -24.06 11.42
C ASN A 80 15.91 -24.62 10.35
N LEU A 81 17.18 -24.85 10.70
CA LEU A 81 18.18 -25.37 9.76
C LEU A 81 17.80 -26.75 9.21
N ALA A 82 17.16 -27.61 10.01
CA ALA A 82 16.74 -28.96 9.59
C ALA A 82 15.82 -28.98 8.35
N LYS A 83 15.14 -27.85 8.05
CA LYS A 83 14.24 -27.69 6.91
C LYS A 83 14.98 -27.57 5.57
N TYR A 84 16.26 -27.22 5.60
CA TYR A 84 17.03 -26.86 4.40
C TYR A 84 18.07 -27.92 4.02
N ASP A 85 18.48 -27.91 2.76
CA ASP A 85 19.57 -28.72 2.22
C ASP A 85 20.93 -28.01 2.33
N GLY A 86 20.92 -26.69 2.52
CA GLY A 86 22.11 -25.88 2.70
C GLY A 86 21.86 -24.50 3.30
N LEU A 87 22.95 -23.88 3.76
CA LEU A 87 22.99 -22.50 4.26
C LEU A 87 23.89 -21.67 3.34
N MET A 88 23.30 -20.67 2.68
CA MET A 88 24.01 -19.66 1.91
C MET A 88 24.16 -18.40 2.76
N ILE A 89 25.35 -17.81 2.79
CA ILE A 89 25.63 -16.63 3.61
C ILE A 89 26.16 -15.51 2.70
N TYR A 90 25.52 -14.36 2.78
CA TYR A 90 26.01 -13.10 2.21
C TYR A 90 25.74 -11.98 3.21
N ALA A 91 26.69 -11.82 4.14
CA ALA A 91 26.54 -10.95 5.29
C ALA A 91 27.91 -10.59 5.87
N ASN A 92 27.90 -9.64 6.82
CA ASN A 92 29.04 -9.26 7.67
C ASN A 92 28.65 -9.28 9.15
N HIS A 93 28.13 -10.40 9.64
CA HIS A 93 27.83 -10.56 11.07
C HIS A 93 29.13 -10.80 11.83
N ASN A 94 29.50 -9.91 12.76
CA ASN A 94 30.78 -10.02 13.46
C ASN A 94 30.82 -11.17 14.49
N VAL A 95 29.68 -11.43 15.14
CA VAL A 95 29.58 -12.34 16.29
C VAL A 95 28.51 -13.39 16.04
N ILE A 96 28.81 -14.64 16.42
CA ILE A 96 27.84 -15.73 16.57
C ILE A 96 27.79 -16.19 18.02
N SER A 97 26.60 -16.55 18.51
CA SER A 97 26.47 -17.17 19.83
C SER A 97 26.89 -18.65 19.81
N PRO A 98 27.32 -19.23 20.96
CA PRO A 98 27.68 -20.65 21.02
C PRO A 98 26.58 -21.61 20.57
N ALA A 99 25.31 -21.28 20.83
CA ALA A 99 24.17 -22.09 20.42
C ALA A 99 23.98 -22.08 18.90
N GLN A 100 24.09 -20.89 18.27
CA GLN A 100 24.01 -20.74 16.82
C GLN A 100 25.20 -21.41 16.11
N GLU A 101 26.42 -21.27 16.66
CA GLU A 101 27.61 -21.95 16.14
C GLU A 101 27.46 -23.47 16.21
N THR A 102 26.96 -24.00 17.33
CA THR A 102 26.68 -25.44 17.49
C THR A 102 25.66 -25.92 16.46
N ALA A 103 24.54 -25.21 16.30
CA ALA A 103 23.51 -25.56 15.33
C ALA A 103 24.04 -25.57 13.88
N MET A 104 24.83 -24.55 13.51
CA MET A 104 25.47 -24.48 12.20
C MET A 104 26.51 -25.59 12.00
N LYS A 105 27.28 -25.90 13.04
CA LYS A 105 28.26 -26.97 13.03
C LYS A 105 27.63 -28.34 12.82
N ASP A 106 26.61 -28.66 13.61
CA ASP A 106 25.91 -29.94 13.51
C ASP A 106 25.21 -30.09 12.14
N PHE A 107 24.65 -29.00 11.63
CA PHE A 107 24.04 -28.96 10.30
C PHE A 107 25.05 -29.30 9.19
N VAL A 108 26.18 -28.59 9.15
CA VAL A 108 27.21 -28.77 8.11
C VAL A 108 27.93 -30.10 8.28
N GLU A 109 28.46 -30.40 9.47
CA GLU A 109 29.20 -31.65 9.73
C GLU A 109 28.29 -32.90 9.60
N GLY A 110 26.98 -32.72 9.78
CA GLY A 110 25.94 -33.72 9.53
C GLY A 110 25.70 -34.04 8.06
N GLY A 111 26.22 -33.25 7.12
CA GLY A 111 26.16 -33.51 5.68
C GLY A 111 25.47 -32.45 4.85
N LYS A 112 25.03 -31.34 5.44
CA LYS A 112 24.34 -30.26 4.72
C LYS A 112 25.35 -29.25 4.14
N ALA A 113 24.92 -28.50 3.13
CA ALA A 113 25.80 -27.58 2.42
C ALA A 113 26.07 -26.29 3.20
N LEU A 114 27.29 -25.77 3.08
CA LEU A 114 27.65 -24.40 3.46
C LEU A 114 28.11 -23.64 2.21
N ILE A 115 27.49 -22.51 1.93
CA ILE A 115 27.69 -21.73 0.69
C ILE A 115 27.95 -20.25 1.04
N PRO A 116 29.14 -19.90 1.55
CA PRO A 116 29.46 -18.51 1.84
C PRO A 116 29.84 -17.78 0.54
N LEU A 117 29.30 -16.58 0.35
CA LEU A 117 29.55 -15.74 -0.82
C LEU A 117 30.22 -14.44 -0.39
N HIS A 118 31.22 -14.01 -1.16
CA HIS A 118 31.88 -12.73 -1.03
C HIS A 118 32.32 -12.42 0.42
N ALA A 119 31.69 -11.45 1.07
CA ALA A 119 32.04 -10.95 2.39
C ALA A 119 31.78 -11.96 3.53
N ALA A 120 31.09 -13.07 3.26
CA ALA A 120 30.81 -14.10 4.25
C ALA A 120 32.07 -14.77 4.83
N SER A 121 33.23 -14.70 4.16
CA SER A 121 34.52 -15.12 4.73
C SER A 121 35.00 -14.25 5.89
N PHE A 122 34.33 -13.11 6.15
CA PHE A 122 34.58 -12.24 7.30
C PHE A 122 33.48 -12.30 8.38
N CYS A 123 32.46 -13.15 8.21
CA CYS A 123 31.47 -13.40 9.26
C CYS A 123 32.08 -14.14 10.46
N PHE A 124 31.43 -13.98 11.61
CA PHE A 124 31.61 -14.75 12.84
C PHE A 124 33.08 -14.86 13.26
N GLN A 125 33.76 -13.72 13.36
CA GLN A 125 35.20 -13.65 13.64
C GLN A 125 35.58 -14.24 14.99
N ASN A 126 34.60 -14.39 15.89
CA ASN A 126 34.75 -15.05 17.18
C ASN A 126 34.66 -16.59 17.12
N SER A 127 34.41 -17.19 15.95
CA SER A 127 34.30 -18.63 15.73
C SER A 127 35.48 -19.16 14.91
N ASP A 128 36.43 -19.82 15.60
CA ASP A 128 37.53 -20.53 14.94
C ASP A 128 37.03 -21.67 14.05
N TRP A 129 35.91 -22.28 14.41
CA TRP A 129 35.30 -23.33 13.61
C TRP A 129 34.79 -22.79 12.28
N TYR A 130 34.03 -21.69 12.28
CA TYR A 130 33.47 -21.11 11.06
C TYR A 130 34.56 -20.69 10.08
N ILE A 131 35.61 -20.00 10.58
CA ILE A 131 36.75 -19.57 9.74
C ILE A 131 37.40 -20.78 9.04
N LYS A 132 37.62 -21.88 9.78
CA LYS A 132 38.15 -23.13 9.21
C LYS A 132 37.17 -23.78 8.24
N ALA A 133 35.87 -23.74 8.54
CA ALA A 133 34.80 -24.31 7.73
C ALA A 133 34.71 -23.65 6.36
N VAL A 134 34.73 -22.31 6.29
CA VAL A 134 34.77 -21.53 5.03
C VAL A 134 36.04 -21.81 4.24
N GLY A 135 37.17 -21.97 4.94
CA GLY A 135 38.46 -22.35 4.35
C GLY A 135 39.44 -21.20 4.20
N ALA A 136 39.01 -19.94 4.34
CA ALA A 136 39.89 -18.79 4.47
C ALA A 136 39.12 -17.63 5.11
N GLN A 137 39.86 -16.65 5.65
CA GLN A 137 39.29 -15.42 6.19
C GLN A 137 39.71 -14.24 5.32
N PHE A 138 38.76 -13.36 4.99
CA PHE A 138 39.08 -12.07 4.37
C PHE A 138 40.09 -11.26 5.21
N SER A 139 41.08 -10.63 4.57
CA SER A 139 42.07 -9.78 5.26
C SER A 139 42.12 -8.34 4.76
N THR A 140 42.29 -8.13 3.45
CA THR A 140 42.38 -6.79 2.84
C THR A 140 41.72 -6.80 1.47
N HIS A 141 41.27 -5.63 1.02
CA HIS A 141 40.60 -5.49 -0.26
C HIS A 141 41.10 -4.28 -1.07
N LYS A 142 40.90 -4.34 -2.39
CA LYS A 142 40.86 -3.18 -3.28
C LYS A 142 39.60 -3.25 -4.13
N TYR A 143 39.54 -2.45 -5.18
CA TYR A 143 38.47 -2.51 -6.17
C TYR A 143 39.08 -2.55 -7.56
N GLY A 144 38.44 -3.27 -8.47
CA GLY A 144 38.89 -3.30 -9.85
C GLY A 144 38.12 -4.25 -10.73
N THR A 145 38.36 -4.11 -12.03
CA THR A 145 37.87 -5.03 -13.05
C THR A 145 38.91 -6.12 -13.27
N PHE A 146 38.49 -7.39 -13.22
CA PHE A 146 39.36 -8.53 -13.45
C PHE A 146 38.57 -9.74 -13.97
N THR A 147 39.30 -10.70 -14.52
CA THR A 147 38.82 -12.05 -14.81
C THR A 147 39.60 -13.03 -13.92
N ALA A 148 38.95 -14.01 -13.32
CA ALA A 148 39.62 -15.05 -12.52
C ALA A 148 39.71 -16.36 -13.34
N PRO A 149 40.91 -16.75 -13.82
CA PRO A 149 41.07 -17.95 -14.62
C PRO A 149 40.62 -19.23 -13.90
N ILE A 150 40.02 -20.14 -14.65
CA ILE A 150 39.61 -21.47 -14.17
C ILE A 150 40.84 -22.37 -14.10
N THR A 151 41.16 -22.86 -12.91
CA THR A 151 42.31 -23.75 -12.68
C THR A 151 41.94 -25.23 -12.89
N GLN A 152 40.66 -25.59 -12.73
CA GLN A 152 40.16 -26.96 -12.82
C GLN A 152 38.89 -27.06 -13.69
N PRO A 153 39.02 -27.01 -15.03
CA PRO A 153 37.87 -26.97 -15.94
C PRO A 153 36.99 -28.23 -15.91
N ASN A 154 37.54 -29.37 -15.47
CA ASN A 154 36.81 -30.63 -15.37
C ASN A 154 36.05 -30.81 -14.05
N HIS A 155 36.23 -29.91 -13.08
CA HIS A 155 35.51 -30.02 -11.81
C HIS A 155 34.01 -29.75 -12.03
N PRO A 156 33.08 -30.49 -11.39
CA PRO A 156 31.64 -30.32 -11.63
C PRO A 156 31.12 -28.90 -11.42
N VAL A 157 31.71 -28.15 -10.48
CA VAL A 157 31.37 -26.72 -10.25
C VAL A 157 31.68 -25.86 -11.47
N MET A 158 32.75 -26.18 -12.22
CA MET A 158 33.23 -25.43 -13.37
C MET A 158 32.62 -25.90 -14.70
N ALA A 159 31.79 -26.94 -14.67
CA ALA A 159 31.22 -27.54 -15.87
C ALA A 159 30.36 -26.52 -16.65
N GLY A 160 30.72 -26.30 -17.91
CA GLY A 160 30.01 -25.39 -18.82
C GLY A 160 30.20 -23.90 -18.52
N LEU A 161 30.98 -23.53 -17.51
CA LEU A 161 31.28 -22.13 -17.21
C LEU A 161 32.29 -21.56 -18.19
N LYS A 162 32.10 -20.28 -18.53
CA LYS A 162 33.12 -19.45 -19.17
C LYS A 162 33.65 -18.46 -18.16
N GLU A 163 34.94 -18.21 -18.21
CA GLU A 163 35.54 -17.08 -17.51
C GLU A 163 34.83 -15.79 -17.91
N PHE A 164 34.58 -14.93 -16.92
CA PHE A 164 33.88 -13.68 -17.11
C PHE A 164 34.59 -12.55 -16.38
N GLU A 165 34.55 -11.37 -16.99
CA GLU A 165 35.07 -10.15 -16.41
C GLU A 165 33.98 -9.47 -15.60
N THR A 166 34.35 -8.99 -14.41
CA THR A 166 33.48 -8.14 -13.61
C THR A 166 34.30 -7.12 -12.85
N TRP A 167 33.67 -6.00 -12.51
CA TRP A 167 34.20 -5.14 -11.46
C TRP A 167 33.74 -5.70 -10.13
N ASP A 168 34.67 -5.87 -9.19
CA ASP A 168 34.37 -6.39 -7.85
C ASP A 168 35.31 -5.78 -6.82
N GLU A 169 35.02 -6.06 -5.55
CA GLU A 169 35.93 -5.80 -4.45
C GLU A 169 36.96 -6.95 -4.37
N THR A 170 38.21 -6.64 -4.70
CA THR A 170 39.28 -7.61 -4.86
C THR A 170 39.89 -8.00 -3.53
N TYR A 171 39.51 -9.16 -3.01
CA TYR A 171 40.01 -9.68 -1.74
C TYR A 171 41.42 -10.28 -1.81
N VAL A 172 42.10 -10.19 -0.67
CA VAL A 172 43.25 -11.01 -0.28
C VAL A 172 42.87 -11.72 1.01
N HIS A 173 43.04 -13.04 1.03
CA HIS A 173 42.66 -13.88 2.16
C HIS A 173 43.86 -14.22 3.06
N ALA A 174 43.58 -14.33 4.35
CA ALA A 174 44.47 -14.86 5.38
C ALA A 174 43.88 -16.15 5.99
N LYS A 175 44.66 -16.83 6.83
CA LYS A 175 44.23 -18.09 7.50
C LYS A 175 43.70 -19.15 6.52
N ILE A 176 44.31 -19.22 5.33
CA ILE A 176 43.93 -20.16 4.28
C ILE A 176 44.17 -21.58 4.80
N ASN A 177 43.11 -22.39 4.77
CA ASN A 177 43.14 -23.79 5.16
C ASN A 177 43.85 -24.59 4.06
N PRO A 178 44.86 -25.42 4.37
CA PRO A 178 45.61 -26.17 3.35
C PRO A 178 44.78 -27.18 2.55
N ASP A 179 43.55 -27.50 2.98
CA ASP A 179 42.66 -28.47 2.35
C ASP A 179 41.68 -27.86 1.32
N ILE A 180 41.76 -26.56 1.02
CA ILE A 180 40.92 -25.96 -0.02
C ILE A 180 41.30 -26.49 -1.41
N ASN A 181 40.29 -26.85 -2.20
CA ASN A 181 40.45 -27.19 -3.60
C ASN A 181 40.13 -25.97 -4.47
N ILE A 182 41.16 -25.28 -4.95
CA ILE A 182 41.04 -24.03 -5.71
C ILE A 182 40.55 -24.32 -7.12
N LEU A 183 39.46 -23.67 -7.52
CA LEU A 183 38.82 -23.80 -8.83
C LEU A 183 39.01 -22.56 -9.72
N GLN A 184 39.21 -21.39 -9.11
CA GLN A 184 39.60 -20.16 -9.80
C GLN A 184 40.61 -19.37 -8.98
N GLU A 185 41.50 -18.67 -9.66
CA GLU A 185 42.48 -17.75 -9.05
C GLU A 185 42.36 -16.35 -9.66
N ARG A 186 42.54 -15.31 -8.86
CA ARG A 186 42.72 -13.94 -9.36
C ARG A 186 44.22 -13.67 -9.50
N VAL A 187 44.64 -13.23 -10.69
CA VAL A 187 46.06 -13.05 -11.02
C VAL A 187 46.42 -11.55 -10.98
N GLU A 188 47.36 -11.18 -10.12
CA GLU A 188 47.93 -9.83 -10.04
C GLU A 188 49.47 -9.89 -10.13
N GLY A 189 50.01 -9.68 -11.33
CA GLY A 189 51.45 -9.83 -11.57
C GLY A 189 51.89 -11.28 -11.32
N THR A 190 52.73 -11.50 -10.31
CA THR A 190 53.15 -12.85 -9.88
C THR A 190 52.27 -13.44 -8.77
N HIS A 191 51.37 -12.66 -8.17
CA HIS A 191 50.48 -13.12 -7.11
C HIS A 191 49.28 -13.87 -7.71
N ARG A 192 48.97 -15.03 -7.15
CA ARG A 192 47.81 -15.87 -7.49
C ARG A 192 46.95 -16.02 -6.25
N GLU A 193 45.86 -15.28 -6.20
CA GLU A 193 44.94 -15.25 -5.07
C GLU A 193 43.82 -16.28 -5.27
N PRO A 194 43.58 -17.22 -4.33
CA PRO A 194 42.42 -18.11 -4.40
C PRO A 194 41.12 -17.30 -4.47
N TRP A 195 40.27 -17.59 -5.45
CA TRP A 195 39.07 -16.79 -5.71
C TRP A 195 37.77 -17.58 -5.54
N THR A 196 37.75 -18.80 -6.08
CA THR A 196 36.65 -19.76 -5.90
C THR A 196 37.25 -21.09 -5.51
N TRP A 197 36.72 -21.71 -4.46
CA TRP A 197 37.18 -23.03 -4.00
C TRP A 197 36.07 -23.87 -3.41
N VAL A 198 36.37 -25.15 -3.25
CA VAL A 198 35.54 -26.09 -2.52
C VAL A 198 36.33 -26.82 -1.45
N ARG A 199 35.66 -27.27 -0.38
CA ARG A 199 36.25 -28.15 0.63
C ARG A 199 35.17 -29.02 1.31
N THR A 200 35.60 -29.93 2.17
CA THR A 200 34.72 -30.78 2.98
C THR A 200 34.85 -30.43 4.46
N GLN A 201 33.73 -30.42 5.18
CA GLN A 201 33.68 -30.21 6.62
C GLN A 201 32.80 -31.28 7.26
N GLY A 202 33.39 -32.22 8.01
CA GLY A 202 32.67 -33.41 8.46
C GLY A 202 32.14 -34.20 7.25
N LYS A 203 30.83 -34.45 7.20
CA LYS A 203 30.15 -35.03 6.03
C LYS A 203 29.67 -33.97 5.02
N GLY A 204 29.69 -32.70 5.39
CA GLY A 204 29.21 -31.59 4.58
C GLY A 204 30.23 -31.14 3.55
N ARG A 205 29.72 -30.43 2.55
CA ARG A 205 30.51 -29.81 1.48
C ARG A 205 30.36 -28.30 1.54
N VAL A 206 31.47 -27.62 1.33
CA VAL A 206 31.57 -26.16 1.38
C VAL A 206 31.98 -25.65 0.01
N PHE A 207 31.20 -24.73 -0.54
CA PHE A 207 31.52 -24.00 -1.77
C PHE A 207 31.64 -22.52 -1.43
N TYR A 208 32.78 -21.90 -1.75
CA TYR A 208 32.99 -20.47 -1.56
C TYR A 208 33.42 -19.80 -2.87
N THR A 209 32.93 -18.58 -3.07
CA THR A 209 33.47 -17.67 -4.08
C THR A 209 33.56 -16.26 -3.52
N ALA A 210 34.67 -15.59 -3.80
CA ALA A 210 34.91 -14.20 -3.42
C ALA A 210 34.16 -13.19 -4.31
N TYR A 211 33.53 -13.64 -5.41
CA TYR A 211 32.67 -12.80 -6.25
C TYR A 211 31.42 -12.31 -5.49
N GLY A 212 31.02 -11.05 -5.70
CA GLY A 212 29.67 -10.58 -5.33
C GLY A 212 29.59 -9.28 -4.53
N HIS A 213 30.46 -8.30 -4.72
CA HIS A 213 30.36 -7.01 -4.01
C HIS A 213 29.09 -6.22 -4.35
N ASP A 214 28.72 -6.15 -5.64
CA ASP A 214 27.56 -5.37 -6.08
C ASP A 214 26.83 -5.94 -7.30
N GLU A 215 25.76 -5.25 -7.73
CA GLU A 215 24.88 -5.69 -8.81
C GLU A 215 25.58 -6.04 -10.13
N ARG A 216 26.79 -5.53 -10.41
CA ARG A 216 27.52 -5.83 -11.66
C ARG A 216 27.90 -7.29 -11.76
N THR A 217 28.26 -7.91 -10.63
CA THR A 217 28.50 -9.36 -10.54
C THR A 217 27.18 -10.12 -10.41
N TRP A 218 26.26 -9.64 -9.55
CA TRP A 218 24.99 -10.32 -9.28
C TRP A 218 24.02 -10.38 -10.46
N LYS A 219 24.19 -9.54 -11.49
CA LYS A 219 23.39 -9.58 -12.73
C LYS A 219 23.95 -10.53 -13.78
N GLN A 220 25.16 -11.06 -13.61
CA GLN A 220 25.79 -11.87 -14.64
C GLN A 220 25.29 -13.31 -14.63
N LYS A 221 24.89 -13.81 -15.81
CA LYS A 221 24.52 -15.21 -15.98
C LYS A 221 25.63 -16.17 -15.56
N SER A 222 26.90 -15.85 -15.87
CA SER A 222 28.04 -16.69 -15.49
C SER A 222 28.20 -16.81 -13.97
N PHE A 223 27.88 -15.75 -13.22
CA PHE A 223 27.85 -15.81 -11.76
C PHE A 223 26.68 -16.67 -11.25
N HIS A 224 25.50 -16.56 -11.86
CA HIS A 224 24.37 -17.44 -11.53
C HIS A 224 24.67 -18.91 -11.79
N ASP A 225 25.25 -19.23 -12.95
CA ASP A 225 25.65 -20.60 -13.31
C ASP A 225 26.72 -21.12 -12.34
N LEU A 226 27.68 -20.28 -11.92
CA LEU A 226 28.70 -20.63 -10.93
C LEU A 226 28.08 -20.99 -9.58
N VAL A 227 27.18 -20.14 -9.07
CA VAL A 227 26.51 -20.38 -7.78
C VAL A 227 25.59 -21.60 -7.87
N LEU A 228 24.85 -21.78 -8.96
CA LEU A 228 24.01 -22.96 -9.20
C LEU A 228 24.84 -24.25 -9.16
N ASN A 229 25.95 -24.30 -9.90
CA ASN A 229 26.83 -25.46 -9.91
C ASN A 229 27.47 -25.70 -8.54
N GLY A 230 27.83 -24.64 -7.82
CA GLY A 230 28.31 -24.68 -6.44
C GLY A 230 27.28 -25.30 -5.48
N VAL A 231 26.03 -24.86 -5.55
CA VAL A 231 24.90 -25.42 -4.78
C VAL A 231 24.72 -26.91 -5.09
N LEU A 232 24.59 -27.28 -6.37
CA LEU A 232 24.38 -28.66 -6.81
C LEU A 232 25.55 -29.60 -6.47
N TRP A 233 26.76 -29.06 -6.36
CA TRP A 233 27.91 -29.80 -5.87
C TRP A 233 27.89 -29.93 -4.35
N ALA A 234 27.47 -28.90 -3.61
CA ALA A 234 27.56 -28.87 -2.15
C ALA A 234 26.45 -29.67 -1.45
N VAL A 235 25.20 -29.61 -1.91
CA VAL A 235 24.08 -30.34 -1.27
C VAL A 235 24.33 -31.84 -1.26
N ASN A 236 23.82 -32.57 -0.27
CA ASN A 236 24.04 -34.01 -0.15
C ASN A 236 23.43 -34.83 -1.30
N ASP A 237 23.82 -36.10 -1.40
CA ASP A 237 23.43 -36.95 -2.53
C ASP A 237 21.93 -37.29 -2.53
N ASP A 238 21.27 -37.33 -1.37
CA ASP A 238 19.83 -37.53 -1.27
C ASP A 238 19.04 -36.34 -1.84
N ALA A 239 19.42 -35.10 -1.48
CA ALA A 239 18.82 -33.88 -2.04
C ALA A 239 19.08 -33.80 -3.56
N LYS A 240 20.28 -34.18 -4.00
CA LYS A 240 20.63 -34.24 -5.42
C LYS A 240 19.82 -35.28 -6.19
N ALA A 241 19.56 -36.44 -5.61
CA ALA A 241 18.71 -37.48 -6.22
C ALA A 241 17.23 -37.04 -6.30
N ALA A 242 16.72 -36.36 -5.28
CA ALA A 242 15.37 -35.80 -5.29
C ALA A 242 15.23 -34.68 -6.32
N TYR A 243 16.23 -33.80 -6.43
CA TYR A 243 16.32 -32.78 -7.48
C TYR A 243 16.35 -33.39 -8.88
N ALA A 244 17.15 -34.44 -9.11
CA ALA A 244 17.22 -35.12 -10.41
C ALA A 244 15.88 -35.78 -10.81
N SER A 245 15.01 -36.08 -9.83
CA SER A 245 13.68 -36.65 -10.05
C SER A 245 12.61 -35.56 -10.25
N LEU A 246 12.93 -34.28 -10.04
CA LEU A 246 12.03 -33.15 -10.25
C LEU A 246 11.77 -32.94 -11.75
N LYS A 247 10.51 -33.05 -12.15
CA LYS A 247 10.06 -32.77 -13.52
C LYS A 247 9.38 -31.41 -13.58
N LEU A 248 10.17 -30.37 -13.83
CA LEU A 248 9.65 -29.02 -14.09
C LEU A 248 9.00 -28.96 -15.49
N PRO A 249 7.82 -28.34 -15.61
CA PRO A 249 7.20 -28.13 -16.92
C PRO A 249 8.05 -27.17 -17.76
N THR A 250 8.04 -27.37 -19.08
CA THR A 250 8.65 -26.45 -20.05
C THR A 250 7.51 -25.77 -20.80
N PRO A 251 7.20 -24.50 -20.50
CA PRO A 251 6.08 -23.83 -21.15
C PRO A 251 6.30 -23.71 -22.66
N GLU A 252 5.23 -23.91 -23.43
CA GLU A 252 5.22 -23.70 -24.87
C GLU A 252 4.85 -22.26 -25.20
N PHE A 253 5.48 -21.70 -26.23
CA PHE A 253 5.28 -20.32 -26.65
C PHE A 253 4.92 -20.25 -28.14
N LYS A 254 4.02 -19.32 -28.50
CA LYS A 254 3.71 -18.96 -29.88
C LYS A 254 3.79 -17.46 -30.10
N ASP A 255 3.95 -17.06 -31.36
CA ASP A 255 3.86 -15.65 -31.74
C ASP A 255 2.41 -15.17 -31.63
N ALA A 256 2.22 -13.98 -31.08
CA ALA A 256 0.93 -13.31 -30.95
C ALA A 256 1.17 -11.80 -30.69
N ASP A 257 0.13 -10.99 -30.86
CA ASP A 257 0.16 -9.56 -30.53
C ASP A 257 0.07 -9.36 -29.00
N VAL A 258 1.18 -9.62 -28.31
CA VAL A 258 1.32 -9.41 -26.87
C VAL A 258 1.69 -7.96 -26.59
N PRO A 259 0.97 -7.26 -25.70
CA PRO A 259 1.36 -5.92 -25.24
C PRO A 259 2.80 -5.90 -24.71
N ASN A 260 3.63 -5.01 -25.25
CA ASN A 260 5.05 -4.88 -24.90
C ASN A 260 5.34 -3.53 -24.23
N TYR A 261 4.74 -3.30 -23.07
CA TYR A 261 4.88 -2.07 -22.29
C TYR A 261 6.35 -1.81 -21.89
N GLU A 262 7.08 -2.87 -21.58
CA GLU A 262 8.49 -2.84 -21.17
C GLU A 262 9.47 -2.64 -22.33
N LYS A 263 9.00 -2.68 -23.59
CA LYS A 263 9.81 -2.59 -24.81
C LYS A 263 10.93 -3.64 -24.89
N ARG A 264 10.62 -4.89 -24.53
CA ARG A 264 11.56 -6.00 -24.65
C ARG A 264 11.91 -6.28 -26.11
N ASP A 265 13.18 -6.61 -26.35
CA ASP A 265 13.71 -7.09 -27.63
C ASP A 265 14.47 -8.42 -27.40
N PRO A 266 14.01 -9.56 -27.96
CA PRO A 266 12.81 -9.68 -28.80
C PRO A 266 11.51 -9.40 -28.03
N ALA A 267 10.45 -9.06 -28.78
CA ALA A 267 9.12 -8.86 -28.21
C ALA A 267 8.62 -10.13 -27.49
N PRO A 268 7.82 -9.98 -26.41
CA PRO A 268 7.31 -11.11 -25.65
C PRO A 268 6.42 -12.01 -26.52
N LYS A 269 6.55 -13.32 -26.34
CA LYS A 269 5.70 -14.34 -26.98
C LYS A 269 4.54 -14.70 -26.05
N PHE A 270 3.50 -15.33 -26.60
CA PHE A 270 2.38 -15.83 -25.83
C PHE A 270 2.69 -17.23 -25.29
N GLN A 271 2.76 -17.37 -23.97
CA GLN A 271 2.82 -18.68 -23.32
C GLN A 271 1.46 -19.36 -23.43
N LEU A 272 1.43 -20.64 -23.84
CA LEU A 272 0.21 -21.44 -23.75
C LEU A 272 -0.16 -21.71 -22.28
N PRO A 273 -1.47 -21.83 -21.95
CA PRO A 273 -1.89 -22.15 -20.59
C PRO A 273 -1.40 -23.55 -20.19
N LEU A 274 -1.03 -23.70 -18.92
CA LEU A 274 -0.61 -24.98 -18.33
C LEU A 274 -1.77 -25.64 -17.60
N SER A 275 -1.72 -26.96 -17.43
CA SER A 275 -2.65 -27.64 -16.52
C SER A 275 -2.46 -27.17 -15.07
N PRO A 276 -3.46 -27.31 -14.18
CA PRO A 276 -3.31 -26.96 -12.76
C PRO A 276 -2.09 -27.63 -12.10
N ALA A 277 -1.84 -28.90 -12.41
CA ALA A 277 -0.72 -29.65 -11.85
C ALA A 277 0.65 -29.20 -12.36
N GLU A 278 0.75 -28.73 -13.61
CA GLU A 278 1.99 -28.17 -14.15
C GLU A 278 2.25 -26.77 -13.60
N SER A 279 1.23 -25.90 -13.61
CA SER A 279 1.32 -24.55 -13.07
C SER A 279 1.74 -24.54 -11.60
N ALA A 280 1.16 -25.42 -10.77
CA ALA A 280 1.53 -25.55 -9.36
C ALA A 280 3.02 -25.86 -9.13
N LYS A 281 3.70 -26.57 -10.06
CA LYS A 281 5.15 -26.85 -9.97
C LYS A 281 6.01 -25.61 -10.25
N LEU A 282 5.44 -24.58 -10.85
CA LEU A 282 6.07 -23.28 -11.10
C LEU A 282 5.77 -22.25 -10.01
N ILE A 283 5.03 -22.62 -8.96
CA ILE A 283 4.76 -21.76 -7.80
C ILE A 283 5.73 -22.13 -6.67
N GLN A 284 6.41 -21.12 -6.13
CA GLN A 284 7.19 -21.22 -4.90
C GLN A 284 6.28 -20.95 -3.70
N VAL A 285 6.45 -21.70 -2.62
CA VAL A 285 5.94 -21.39 -1.27
C VAL A 285 7.09 -21.55 -0.26
N PRO A 286 7.06 -20.90 0.92
CA PRO A 286 8.10 -21.11 1.93
C PRO A 286 8.15 -22.57 2.39
N VAL A 287 9.33 -23.04 2.79
CA VAL A 287 9.62 -24.46 3.08
C VAL A 287 8.67 -25.11 4.10
N ASP A 288 8.10 -24.29 4.99
CA ASP A 288 7.17 -24.68 6.04
C ASP A 288 5.72 -24.89 5.57
N PHE A 289 5.43 -24.59 4.30
CA PHE A 289 4.09 -24.60 3.74
C PHE A 289 3.96 -25.57 2.57
N ASP A 290 2.72 -26.01 2.32
CA ASP A 290 2.30 -26.75 1.14
C ASP A 290 1.25 -25.94 0.38
N LEU A 291 1.27 -26.07 -0.95
CA LEU A 291 0.25 -25.54 -1.84
C LEU A 291 -0.71 -26.67 -2.25
N GLN A 292 -2.00 -26.50 -1.98
CA GLN A 292 -3.04 -27.47 -2.30
C GLN A 292 -4.07 -26.84 -3.24
N LEU A 293 -4.39 -27.52 -4.35
CA LEU A 293 -5.46 -27.10 -5.26
C LEU A 293 -6.80 -27.53 -4.67
N PHE A 294 -7.72 -26.58 -4.49
CA PHE A 294 -9.08 -26.85 -3.99
C PHE A 294 -10.09 -26.99 -5.13
N ALA A 295 -10.09 -26.04 -6.07
CA ALA A 295 -10.99 -26.03 -7.23
C ALA A 295 -10.27 -25.43 -8.45
N SER A 296 -10.64 -25.87 -9.66
CA SER A 296 -10.11 -25.35 -10.92
C SER A 296 -11.14 -25.43 -12.04
N GLU A 297 -10.79 -24.89 -13.20
CA GLU A 297 -11.50 -25.16 -14.44
C GLU A 297 -11.64 -26.68 -14.73
N PRO A 298 -12.73 -27.12 -15.39
CA PRO A 298 -13.86 -26.32 -15.89
C PRO A 298 -14.96 -26.03 -14.84
N ASP A 299 -14.85 -26.57 -13.62
CA ASP A 299 -15.90 -26.44 -12.59
C ASP A 299 -16.05 -25.00 -12.11
N ILE A 300 -14.94 -24.26 -12.08
CA ILE A 300 -14.91 -22.83 -11.82
C ILE A 300 -14.17 -22.05 -12.90
N VAL A 301 -14.49 -20.77 -13.05
CA VAL A 301 -13.80 -19.85 -13.98
C VAL A 301 -13.63 -18.46 -13.35
N LYS A 302 -12.46 -17.87 -13.53
CA LYS A 302 -12.10 -16.48 -13.20
C LYS A 302 -12.71 -15.96 -11.88
N PRO A 303 -12.35 -16.56 -10.73
CA PRO A 303 -12.90 -16.18 -9.43
C PRO A 303 -12.39 -14.79 -9.00
N ILE A 304 -13.27 -13.79 -8.84
CA ILE A 304 -12.89 -12.41 -8.47
C ILE A 304 -12.96 -12.13 -6.97
N ALA A 305 -13.84 -12.82 -6.24
CA ALA A 305 -14.01 -12.67 -4.80
C ALA A 305 -14.32 -14.01 -4.14
N MET A 306 -13.97 -14.11 -2.86
CA MET A 306 -14.25 -15.26 -2.00
C MET A 306 -14.98 -14.78 -0.74
N ALA A 307 -15.78 -15.65 -0.14
CA ALA A 307 -16.36 -15.50 1.19
C ALA A 307 -16.69 -16.89 1.76
N TRP A 308 -16.97 -16.99 3.07
CA TRP A 308 -17.44 -18.22 3.70
C TRP A 308 -18.71 -18.00 4.49
N ASP A 309 -19.60 -18.99 4.43
CA ASP A 309 -20.81 -19.00 5.25
C ASP A 309 -20.58 -19.61 6.64
N GLU A 310 -21.58 -19.54 7.50
CA GLU A 310 -21.52 -20.09 8.86
C GLU A 310 -21.37 -21.62 8.94
N LYS A 311 -21.39 -22.33 7.80
CA LYS A 311 -21.09 -23.76 7.69
C LYS A 311 -19.65 -24.03 7.23
N GLY A 312 -18.86 -22.97 6.99
CA GLY A 312 -17.48 -23.05 6.53
C GLY A 312 -17.34 -23.37 5.04
N ARG A 313 -18.41 -23.25 4.24
CA ARG A 313 -18.36 -23.51 2.79
C ARG A 313 -17.78 -22.32 2.05
N LEU A 314 -17.01 -22.56 0.99
CA LEU A 314 -16.45 -21.50 0.16
C LEU A 314 -17.52 -20.99 -0.82
N TRP A 315 -17.69 -19.67 -0.87
CA TRP A 315 -18.50 -18.97 -1.85
C TRP A 315 -17.59 -18.14 -2.75
N ILE A 316 -17.76 -18.25 -4.05
CA ILE A 316 -16.98 -17.49 -5.03
C ILE A 316 -17.89 -16.67 -5.93
N ILE A 317 -17.43 -15.47 -6.29
CA ILE A 317 -17.94 -14.76 -7.46
C ILE A 317 -17.08 -15.18 -8.66
N GLU A 318 -17.71 -15.65 -9.72
CA GLU A 318 -17.09 -15.90 -11.01
C GLU A 318 -17.52 -14.84 -12.02
N THR A 319 -16.58 -14.38 -12.85
CA THR A 319 -16.88 -13.38 -13.88
C THR A 319 -16.47 -13.81 -15.29
N GLU A 320 -17.44 -13.86 -16.19
CA GLU A 320 -17.25 -14.02 -17.63
C GLU A 320 -17.37 -12.68 -18.37
N ASP A 321 -18.18 -11.75 -17.85
CA ASP A 321 -18.45 -10.44 -18.46
C ASP A 321 -17.30 -9.42 -18.23
N TYR A 322 -16.52 -9.55 -17.15
CA TYR A 322 -15.43 -8.61 -16.87
C TYR A 322 -14.30 -8.70 -17.91
N PRO A 323 -13.73 -7.57 -18.39
CA PRO A 323 -14.05 -6.19 -18.01
C PRO A 323 -15.04 -5.46 -18.94
N ASN A 324 -15.21 -5.91 -20.18
CA ASN A 324 -15.79 -5.06 -21.24
C ASN A 324 -17.28 -5.30 -21.51
N GLU A 325 -17.89 -6.37 -21.00
CA GLU A 325 -19.27 -6.72 -21.27
C GLU A 325 -20.25 -6.01 -20.32
N ILE A 326 -20.25 -4.67 -20.30
CA ILE A 326 -21.21 -3.89 -19.52
C ILE A 326 -22.62 -4.06 -20.11
N ARG A 327 -23.54 -4.63 -19.32
CA ARG A 327 -24.95 -4.81 -19.67
C ARG A 327 -25.78 -3.62 -19.18
N THR A 328 -26.82 -3.28 -19.94
CA THR A 328 -27.76 -2.20 -19.60
C THR A 328 -29.08 -2.73 -19.03
N GLU A 329 -29.38 -4.00 -19.24
CA GLU A 329 -30.57 -4.68 -18.75
C GLU A 329 -30.20 -5.57 -17.56
N ASP A 330 -30.87 -5.37 -16.43
CA ASP A 330 -30.65 -6.17 -15.22
C ASP A 330 -30.97 -7.65 -15.46
N GLY A 331 -30.21 -8.55 -14.84
CA GLY A 331 -30.41 -10.00 -14.96
C GLY A 331 -29.87 -10.63 -16.25
N THR A 332 -29.33 -9.85 -17.18
CA THR A 332 -28.80 -10.36 -18.47
C THR A 332 -27.30 -10.69 -18.45
N GLY A 333 -26.63 -10.48 -17.32
CA GLY A 333 -25.22 -10.81 -17.17
C GLY A 333 -24.97 -12.30 -17.02
N LYS A 334 -23.72 -12.73 -17.27
CA LYS A 334 -23.31 -14.14 -17.23
C LYS A 334 -22.59 -14.52 -15.94
N ASP A 335 -22.35 -13.55 -15.08
CA ASP A 335 -21.59 -13.73 -13.86
C ASP A 335 -22.48 -14.37 -12.79
N ARG A 336 -21.85 -15.09 -11.87
CA ARG A 336 -22.54 -15.96 -10.93
C ARG A 336 -21.83 -16.06 -9.59
N ILE A 337 -22.60 -16.40 -8.57
CA ILE A 337 -22.11 -16.79 -7.26
C ILE A 337 -22.26 -18.31 -7.14
N LYS A 338 -21.17 -19.01 -6.85
CA LYS A 338 -21.15 -20.45 -6.61
C LYS A 338 -20.70 -20.78 -5.19
N ILE A 339 -21.29 -21.84 -4.65
CA ILE A 339 -20.86 -22.52 -3.43
C ILE A 339 -20.02 -23.73 -3.84
N CYS A 340 -18.79 -23.81 -3.34
CA CYS A 340 -17.84 -24.89 -3.56
C CYS A 340 -17.67 -25.72 -2.29
N GLU A 341 -17.97 -27.01 -2.36
CA GLU A 341 -17.99 -27.91 -1.21
C GLU A 341 -17.07 -29.12 -1.44
N ASP A 342 -16.29 -29.47 -0.42
CA ASP A 342 -15.61 -30.76 -0.30
C ASP A 342 -16.52 -31.68 0.53
N THR A 343 -17.26 -32.58 -0.14
CA THR A 343 -18.23 -33.45 0.53
C THR A 343 -17.62 -34.76 1.03
N ASN A 344 -16.38 -35.07 0.62
CA ASN A 344 -15.70 -36.31 0.97
C ASN A 344 -14.49 -36.13 1.93
N GLY A 345 -14.03 -34.90 2.15
CA GLY A 345 -12.98 -34.53 3.08
C GLY A 345 -11.55 -34.70 2.55
N ASP A 346 -11.33 -34.83 1.24
CA ASP A 346 -10.01 -34.98 0.63
C ASP A 346 -9.27 -33.65 0.41
N GLY A 347 -9.89 -32.53 0.77
CA GLY A 347 -9.34 -31.18 0.63
C GLY A 347 -9.59 -30.56 -0.74
N LYS A 348 -10.49 -31.12 -1.57
CA LYS A 348 -10.88 -30.60 -2.88
C LYS A 348 -12.39 -30.45 -2.99
N ALA A 349 -12.84 -29.44 -3.74
CA ALA A 349 -14.25 -29.31 -4.05
C ALA A 349 -14.70 -30.42 -5.01
N ASP A 350 -15.81 -31.07 -4.67
CA ASP A 350 -16.46 -32.10 -5.49
C ASP A 350 -17.93 -31.77 -5.81
N LYS A 351 -18.48 -30.72 -5.17
CA LYS A 351 -19.84 -30.23 -5.41
C LYS A 351 -19.84 -28.72 -5.60
N PHE A 352 -20.55 -28.29 -6.64
CA PHE A 352 -20.67 -26.89 -7.05
C PHE A 352 -22.15 -26.53 -7.19
N THR A 353 -22.62 -25.56 -6.40
CA THR A 353 -24.01 -25.09 -6.42
C THR A 353 -24.05 -23.64 -6.88
N VAL A 354 -24.82 -23.32 -7.92
CA VAL A 354 -25.06 -21.91 -8.30
C VAL A 354 -26.09 -21.33 -7.35
N PHE A 355 -25.66 -20.40 -6.50
CA PHE A 355 -26.54 -19.68 -5.58
C PHE A 355 -27.31 -18.57 -6.29
N ALA A 356 -26.64 -17.82 -7.17
CA ALA A 356 -27.24 -16.76 -7.97
C ALA A 356 -26.53 -16.60 -9.31
N ASP A 357 -27.29 -16.30 -10.36
CA ASP A 357 -26.83 -16.02 -11.71
C ASP A 357 -27.40 -14.67 -12.20
N GLY A 358 -27.20 -14.33 -13.49
CA GLY A 358 -27.72 -13.08 -14.06
C GLY A 358 -26.99 -11.82 -13.58
N LEU A 359 -25.81 -11.96 -12.95
CA LEU A 359 -25.02 -10.83 -12.44
C LEU A 359 -24.14 -10.27 -13.55
N ASN A 360 -23.83 -8.97 -13.50
CA ASN A 360 -22.96 -8.31 -14.46
C ASN A 360 -21.83 -7.56 -13.76
N ILE A 361 -20.63 -8.11 -13.82
CA ILE A 361 -19.41 -7.56 -13.21
C ILE A 361 -19.58 -7.29 -11.69
N PRO A 362 -20.04 -8.27 -10.90
CA PRO A 362 -19.94 -8.18 -9.44
C PRO A 362 -18.46 -8.26 -9.02
N THR A 363 -18.05 -7.42 -8.09
CA THR A 363 -16.65 -7.26 -7.65
C THR A 363 -16.41 -7.72 -6.21
N SER A 364 -17.47 -7.85 -5.40
CA SER A 364 -17.35 -8.26 -4.01
C SER A 364 -18.64 -8.80 -3.42
N ILE A 365 -18.53 -9.59 -2.36
CA ILE A 365 -19.64 -10.24 -1.64
C ILE A 365 -19.35 -10.25 -0.14
N THR A 366 -20.37 -9.98 0.69
CA THR A 366 -20.27 -10.12 2.15
C THR A 366 -21.59 -10.63 2.73
N PHE A 367 -21.55 -11.45 3.78
CA PHE A 367 -22.74 -11.96 4.44
C PHE A 367 -23.34 -10.94 5.41
N ALA A 368 -24.66 -10.75 5.34
CA ALA A 368 -25.42 -9.88 6.23
C ALA A 368 -26.93 -10.23 6.19
N ASN A 369 -27.65 -10.03 7.30
CA ASN A 369 -29.11 -10.17 7.41
C ASN A 369 -29.67 -11.51 6.89
N GLY A 370 -28.92 -12.59 7.13
CA GLY A 370 -29.23 -13.94 6.64
C GLY A 370 -29.15 -14.12 5.11
N GLY A 371 -28.51 -13.20 4.39
CA GLY A 371 -28.21 -13.28 2.96
C GLY A 371 -26.81 -12.73 2.66
N VAL A 372 -26.63 -12.20 1.45
CA VAL A 372 -25.39 -11.58 1.00
C VAL A 372 -25.64 -10.23 0.32
N ILE A 373 -24.76 -9.27 0.58
CA ILE A 373 -24.66 -8.02 -0.18
C ILE A 373 -23.57 -8.19 -1.23
N VAL A 374 -23.91 -7.88 -2.48
CA VAL A 374 -23.04 -7.99 -3.65
C VAL A 374 -22.73 -6.60 -4.17
N ALA A 375 -21.44 -6.26 -4.26
CA ALA A 375 -21.00 -5.06 -4.95
C ALA A 375 -21.08 -5.30 -6.46
N GLN A 376 -22.07 -4.67 -7.10
CA GLN A 376 -22.21 -4.62 -8.54
C GLN A 376 -22.44 -3.16 -8.94
N ALA A 377 -21.78 -2.64 -9.98
CA ALA A 377 -22.07 -1.28 -10.43
C ALA A 377 -23.21 -1.32 -11.47
N PRO A 378 -24.23 -0.43 -11.41
CA PRO A 378 -24.33 0.75 -10.56
C PRO A 378 -25.13 0.53 -9.25
N HIS A 379 -25.49 -0.72 -8.94
CA HIS A 379 -26.38 -1.10 -7.84
C HIS A 379 -25.75 -2.18 -6.96
N PHE A 380 -25.61 -1.94 -5.66
CA PHE A 380 -25.42 -3.09 -4.77
C PHE A 380 -26.73 -3.88 -4.68
N ILE A 381 -26.57 -5.20 -4.68
CA ILE A 381 -27.70 -6.14 -4.69
C ILE A 381 -27.67 -6.94 -3.40
N PHE A 382 -28.80 -7.04 -2.73
CA PHE A 382 -29.03 -8.00 -1.65
C PHE A 382 -29.65 -9.27 -2.22
N LEU A 383 -29.07 -10.42 -1.89
CA LEU A 383 -29.52 -11.74 -2.30
C LEU A 383 -29.71 -12.63 -1.07
N LYS A 384 -30.78 -13.42 -1.03
CA LYS A 384 -31.07 -14.30 0.11
C LYS A 384 -31.83 -15.54 -0.35
N ASP A 385 -31.55 -16.65 0.31
CA ASP A 385 -32.32 -17.90 0.26
C ASP A 385 -33.23 -17.97 1.50
N THR A 386 -34.54 -18.08 1.30
CA THR A 386 -35.51 -18.20 2.38
C THR A 386 -36.03 -19.62 2.64
N ASN A 387 -35.71 -20.58 1.77
CA ASN A 387 -36.26 -21.93 1.80
C ASN A 387 -35.22 -23.03 2.06
N GLY A 388 -33.92 -22.71 1.98
CA GLY A 388 -32.81 -23.59 2.33
C GLY A 388 -32.33 -24.50 1.21
N ASP A 389 -32.69 -24.22 -0.05
CA ASP A 389 -32.22 -24.96 -1.23
C ASP A 389 -30.87 -24.46 -1.79
N ASP A 390 -30.22 -23.53 -1.07
CA ASP A 390 -28.97 -22.87 -1.46
C ASP A 390 -29.11 -22.07 -2.77
N LYS A 391 -30.30 -21.51 -3.04
CA LYS A 391 -30.54 -20.57 -4.16
C LYS A 391 -31.22 -19.30 -3.70
N ALA A 392 -30.79 -18.16 -4.26
CA ALA A 392 -31.40 -16.87 -3.94
C ALA A 392 -32.82 -16.78 -4.52
N ASP A 393 -33.82 -16.62 -3.64
CA ASP A 393 -35.21 -16.34 -3.99
C ASP A 393 -35.60 -14.87 -3.72
N ILE A 394 -34.76 -14.13 -3.00
CA ILE A 394 -34.83 -12.67 -2.86
C ILE A 394 -33.70 -12.02 -3.63
N ARG A 395 -34.02 -10.97 -4.40
CA ARG A 395 -33.08 -10.08 -5.09
C ARG A 395 -33.57 -8.64 -5.02
N GLU A 396 -32.79 -7.78 -4.39
CA GLU A 396 -33.15 -6.37 -4.18
C GLU A 396 -31.97 -5.43 -4.43
N ASN A 397 -32.19 -4.32 -5.15
CA ASN A 397 -31.20 -3.26 -5.26
C ASN A 397 -31.27 -2.39 -3.99
N ILE A 398 -30.20 -2.34 -3.20
CA ILE A 398 -30.20 -1.68 -1.87
C ILE A 398 -29.49 -0.31 -1.86
N ILE A 399 -28.52 -0.09 -2.74
CA ILE A 399 -27.86 1.21 -2.92
C ILE A 399 -27.47 1.43 -4.37
N SER A 400 -27.67 2.64 -4.87
CA SER A 400 -27.42 3.04 -6.26
C SER A 400 -26.53 4.28 -6.33
N GLY A 401 -25.83 4.46 -7.44
CA GLY A 401 -24.97 5.64 -7.67
C GLY A 401 -23.50 5.29 -7.90
N TRP A 402 -23.15 4.01 -7.95
CA TRP A 402 -21.80 3.55 -8.23
C TRP A 402 -21.44 3.75 -9.71
N GLY A 403 -20.27 4.33 -9.97
CA GLY A 403 -19.78 4.61 -11.30
C GLY A 403 -19.48 3.36 -12.13
N LYS A 404 -19.66 3.50 -13.45
CA LYS A 404 -19.37 2.46 -14.46
C LYS A 404 -18.40 2.94 -15.55
N SER A 405 -17.78 4.10 -15.35
CA SER A 405 -16.85 4.69 -16.33
C SER A 405 -15.60 3.83 -16.51
N ASP A 406 -15.19 3.11 -15.48
CA ASP A 406 -14.07 2.18 -15.51
C ASP A 406 -14.36 0.99 -14.58
N THR A 407 -14.44 -0.21 -15.16
CA THR A 407 -14.87 -1.42 -14.46
C THR A 407 -13.84 -1.96 -13.47
N HIS A 408 -12.56 -1.56 -13.56
CA HIS A 408 -11.57 -1.91 -12.53
C HIS A 408 -11.49 -0.91 -11.39
N ALA A 409 -12.22 0.20 -11.46
CA ALA A 409 -12.15 1.28 -10.47
C ALA A 409 -13.47 1.43 -9.71
N GLY A 410 -14.31 0.40 -9.75
CA GLY A 410 -15.59 0.35 -9.06
C GLY A 410 -15.46 0.12 -7.54
N PRO A 411 -16.60 -0.01 -6.85
CA PRO A 411 -16.64 -0.47 -5.47
C PRO A 411 -16.08 -1.88 -5.36
N SER A 412 -15.35 -2.20 -4.29
CA SER A 412 -14.78 -3.53 -4.04
C SER A 412 -14.58 -3.81 -2.53
N ASN A 413 -14.15 -5.03 -2.21
CA ASN A 413 -13.78 -5.51 -0.86
C ASN A 413 -14.80 -5.17 0.24
N LEU A 414 -16.06 -5.55 0.04
CA LEU A 414 -17.06 -5.50 1.10
C LEU A 414 -16.68 -6.44 2.25
N LYS A 415 -16.72 -5.94 3.49
CA LYS A 415 -16.46 -6.73 4.70
C LYS A 415 -17.42 -6.36 5.83
N TYR A 416 -17.84 -7.36 6.60
CA TYR A 416 -18.54 -7.14 7.86
C TYR A 416 -17.53 -6.72 8.95
N GLY A 417 -17.66 -5.50 9.44
CA GLY A 417 -16.79 -4.91 10.46
C GLY A 417 -17.14 -5.38 11.87
N LEU A 418 -16.18 -5.25 12.80
CA LEU A 418 -16.43 -5.55 14.22
C LEU A 418 -17.44 -4.57 14.82
N ASP A 419 -17.61 -3.39 14.25
CA ASP A 419 -18.61 -2.39 14.63
C ASP A 419 -20.04 -2.71 14.16
N ASN A 420 -20.28 -3.90 13.62
CA ASN A 420 -21.57 -4.32 13.06
C ASN A 420 -22.02 -3.43 11.88
N LYS A 421 -21.07 -2.82 11.15
CA LYS A 421 -21.28 -2.12 9.87
C LYS A 421 -20.68 -2.90 8.71
N ILE A 422 -21.10 -2.60 7.50
CA ILE A 422 -20.44 -3.04 6.27
C ILE A 422 -19.43 -1.98 5.86
N TRP A 423 -18.20 -2.42 5.64
CA TRP A 423 -17.11 -1.59 5.13
C TRP A 423 -16.84 -1.93 3.69
N GLY A 424 -16.37 -0.95 2.91
CA GLY A 424 -15.91 -1.18 1.55
C GLY A 424 -14.97 -0.09 1.08
N VAL A 425 -14.36 -0.34 -0.08
CA VAL A 425 -13.47 0.62 -0.75
C VAL A 425 -13.95 0.89 -2.17
N LEU A 426 -13.51 2.01 -2.73
CA LEU A 426 -13.92 2.50 -4.04
C LEU A 426 -12.69 3.03 -4.79
N GLY A 427 -12.55 2.65 -6.06
CA GLY A 427 -11.63 3.30 -7.01
C GLY A 427 -12.24 4.52 -7.69
N TYR A 428 -11.48 5.20 -8.55
CA TYR A 428 -11.85 6.48 -9.15
C TYR A 428 -13.09 6.49 -10.07
N ALA A 429 -13.79 5.35 -10.29
CA ALA A 429 -15.08 5.38 -10.98
C ALA A 429 -16.14 6.19 -10.20
N GLY A 430 -15.95 6.36 -8.89
CA GLY A 430 -16.71 7.28 -8.07
C GLY A 430 -18.08 6.78 -7.64
N TYR A 431 -18.64 7.50 -6.68
CA TYR A 431 -20.02 7.39 -6.23
C TYR A 431 -20.71 8.74 -6.41
N ARG A 432 -21.92 8.73 -6.97
CA ARG A 432 -22.80 9.89 -7.08
C ARG A 432 -24.24 9.45 -6.86
N GLY A 433 -24.77 9.76 -5.69
CA GLY A 433 -26.13 9.38 -5.30
C GLY A 433 -26.69 10.25 -4.19
N THR A 434 -27.78 9.78 -3.59
CA THR A 434 -28.45 10.43 -2.46
C THR A 434 -28.44 9.50 -1.26
N VAL A 435 -28.09 10.02 -0.08
CA VAL A 435 -28.11 9.30 1.19
C VAL A 435 -28.88 10.16 2.18
N ASN A 436 -29.94 9.61 2.79
CA ASN A 436 -30.80 10.34 3.74
C ASN A 436 -31.27 11.71 3.18
N ASP A 437 -31.76 11.70 1.95
CA ASP A 437 -32.21 12.89 1.19
C ASP A 437 -31.13 13.96 0.94
N LYS A 438 -29.85 13.63 1.15
CA LYS A 438 -28.71 14.51 0.88
C LYS A 438 -27.86 13.97 -0.26
N PRO A 439 -27.45 14.82 -1.22
CA PRO A 439 -26.52 14.41 -2.26
C PRO A 439 -25.17 14.04 -1.64
N VAL A 440 -24.62 12.90 -2.04
CA VAL A 440 -23.30 12.42 -1.63
C VAL A 440 -22.50 12.09 -2.89
N ASN A 441 -21.29 12.61 -2.98
CA ASN A 441 -20.39 12.41 -4.12
C ASN A 441 -18.93 12.33 -3.66
N PHE A 442 -18.24 11.26 -4.02
CA PHE A 442 -16.81 11.07 -3.74
C PHE A 442 -16.17 10.19 -4.82
N SER A 443 -14.86 10.38 -5.05
CA SER A 443 -14.14 9.77 -6.18
C SER A 443 -13.55 8.40 -5.85
N GLN A 444 -12.73 8.31 -4.81
CA GLN A 444 -12.14 7.06 -4.32
C GLN A 444 -11.96 7.12 -2.81
N GLY A 445 -11.85 5.97 -2.17
CA GLY A 445 -11.53 5.88 -0.75
C GLY A 445 -12.29 4.79 -0.01
N ILE A 446 -12.51 5.02 1.28
CA ILE A 446 -13.11 4.08 2.22
C ILE A 446 -14.49 4.60 2.63
N TYR A 447 -15.47 3.71 2.66
CA TYR A 447 -16.82 4.00 3.12
C TYR A 447 -17.34 2.92 4.08
N THR A 448 -18.35 3.29 4.87
CA THR A 448 -19.15 2.36 5.66
C THR A 448 -20.63 2.54 5.36
N LEU A 449 -21.42 1.50 5.63
CA LEU A 449 -22.88 1.53 5.55
C LEU A 449 -23.46 0.55 6.57
N ASP A 450 -24.69 0.77 7.00
CA ASP A 450 -25.40 -0.12 7.90
C ASP A 450 -25.71 -1.45 7.20
N VAL A 451 -25.85 -2.54 7.96
CA VAL A 451 -26.06 -3.90 7.42
C VAL A 451 -27.27 -4.04 6.49
N ASP A 452 -28.22 -3.09 6.51
CA ASP A 452 -29.37 -3.05 5.62
C ASP A 452 -29.16 -2.25 4.31
N GLY A 453 -27.93 -1.78 4.04
CA GLY A 453 -27.63 -1.00 2.85
C GLY A 453 -27.72 0.52 3.02
N LYS A 454 -28.18 1.02 4.18
CA LYS A 454 -28.43 2.45 4.41
C LYS A 454 -27.25 3.16 5.06
N ASN A 455 -27.39 4.49 5.24
CA ASN A 455 -26.44 5.33 5.96
C ASN A 455 -25.00 5.21 5.43
N LEU A 456 -24.84 5.31 4.11
CA LEU A 456 -23.52 5.36 3.48
C LEU A 456 -22.74 6.58 3.98
N GLU A 457 -21.60 6.33 4.60
CA GLU A 457 -20.66 7.32 5.14
C GLU A 457 -19.32 7.20 4.42
N TYR A 458 -18.86 8.29 3.79
CA TYR A 458 -17.50 8.40 3.26
C TYR A 458 -16.56 8.84 4.39
N ILE A 459 -15.61 7.98 4.75
CA ILE A 459 -14.82 8.14 5.99
C ILE A 459 -13.34 8.40 5.75
N GLY A 460 -12.80 8.14 4.57
CA GLY A 460 -11.37 8.29 4.32
C GLY A 460 -11.01 8.32 2.85
N ARG A 461 -10.03 9.15 2.50
CA ARG A 461 -9.48 9.24 1.15
C ARG A 461 -8.27 8.31 1.00
N THR A 462 -8.14 7.72 -0.18
CA THR A 462 -6.97 6.92 -0.59
C THR A 462 -6.19 7.57 -1.73
N SER A 463 -5.01 7.03 -2.04
CA SER A 463 -4.10 7.54 -3.07
C SER A 463 -4.61 7.36 -4.50
N ASN A 464 -5.24 6.22 -4.80
CA ASN A 464 -5.65 5.84 -6.15
C ASN A 464 -6.73 4.74 -6.13
N ASN A 465 -6.88 3.98 -7.22
CA ASN A 465 -7.73 2.81 -7.35
C ASN A 465 -7.49 1.80 -6.20
N THR A 466 -8.47 1.67 -5.32
CA THR A 466 -8.34 0.94 -4.05
C THR A 466 -8.98 -0.44 -4.16
N TRP A 467 -8.17 -1.49 -3.95
CA TRP A 467 -8.57 -2.90 -4.02
C TRP A 467 -8.18 -3.71 -2.79
N GLY A 468 -7.66 -3.07 -1.75
CA GLY A 468 -7.39 -3.72 -0.47
C GLY A 468 -8.18 -3.10 0.67
N LEU A 469 -8.75 -3.97 1.49
CA LEU A 469 -9.29 -3.66 2.82
C LEU A 469 -9.04 -4.86 3.73
N GLY A 470 -8.59 -4.62 4.96
CA GLY A 470 -8.46 -5.66 5.97
C GLY A 470 -8.48 -5.12 7.39
N PHE A 471 -8.78 -6.01 8.34
CA PHE A 471 -8.89 -5.70 9.75
C PHE A 471 -7.92 -6.52 10.58
N SER A 472 -7.36 -5.90 11.60
CA SER A 472 -6.71 -6.63 12.70
C SER A 472 -7.75 -7.17 13.68
N GLU A 473 -7.34 -8.13 14.52
CA GLU A 473 -8.17 -8.69 15.60
C GLU A 473 -8.53 -7.69 16.70
N ASP A 474 -7.80 -6.58 16.78
CA ASP A 474 -8.08 -5.45 17.66
C ASP A 474 -8.75 -4.28 16.93
N PHE A 475 -9.19 -4.47 15.68
CA PHE A 475 -9.96 -3.51 14.88
C PHE A 475 -9.19 -2.24 14.48
N GLU A 476 -7.95 -2.42 14.02
CA GLU A 476 -7.26 -1.50 13.12
C GLU A 476 -7.60 -1.82 11.67
N VAL A 477 -7.52 -0.81 10.80
CA VAL A 477 -7.95 -0.89 9.40
C VAL A 477 -6.79 -0.63 8.47
N PHE A 478 -6.60 -1.52 7.51
CA PHE A 478 -5.53 -1.43 6.51
C PHE A 478 -6.08 -1.52 5.10
N ILE A 479 -5.37 -0.91 4.15
CA ILE A 479 -5.75 -0.83 2.75
C ILE A 479 -4.56 -1.08 1.82
N SER A 480 -4.84 -1.34 0.55
CA SER A 480 -3.88 -1.26 -0.54
C SER A 480 -4.52 -0.59 -1.77
N THR A 481 -3.70 0.09 -2.56
CA THR A 481 -4.11 0.68 -3.85
C THR A 481 -3.18 0.25 -4.96
N ALA A 482 -3.69 0.26 -6.19
CA ALA A 482 -2.87 0.17 -7.38
C ALA A 482 -1.84 1.32 -7.45
N ASN A 483 -0.81 1.15 -8.27
CA ASN A 483 0.18 2.15 -8.66
C ASN A 483 0.97 2.73 -7.47
N GLY A 484 1.70 1.85 -6.75
CA GLY A 484 2.71 2.28 -5.78
C GLY A 484 2.21 2.66 -4.39
N ASN A 485 1.19 1.98 -3.86
CA ASN A 485 0.83 2.00 -2.43
C ASN A 485 0.22 0.65 -2.02
N TYR A 486 1.06 -0.38 -1.92
CA TYR A 486 0.60 -1.75 -1.65
C TYR A 486 0.25 -1.99 -0.17
N SER A 487 0.59 -1.07 0.73
CA SER A 487 0.21 -1.15 2.14
C SER A 487 -0.05 0.23 2.73
N GLY A 488 -1.23 0.42 3.33
CA GLY A 488 -1.62 1.65 4.02
C GLY A 488 -2.40 1.38 5.31
N HIS A 489 -2.30 2.29 6.28
CA HIS A 489 -3.06 2.27 7.53
C HIS A 489 -4.08 3.41 7.57
N PHE A 490 -5.36 3.08 7.80
CA PHE A 490 -6.40 4.08 8.05
C PHE A 490 -6.38 4.44 9.54
N ALA A 491 -5.84 5.62 9.85
CA ALA A 491 -5.57 6.02 11.22
C ALA A 491 -6.76 6.73 11.88
N MET A 492 -7.49 7.55 11.11
CA MET A 492 -8.66 8.26 11.61
C MET A 492 -9.61 8.69 10.49
N PRO A 493 -10.92 8.80 10.79
CA PRO A 493 -11.90 9.35 9.87
C PRO A 493 -11.69 10.82 9.46
N LEU A 494 -12.34 11.21 8.36
CA LEU A 494 -12.27 12.55 7.75
C LEU A 494 -12.59 13.69 8.71
N GLU A 495 -13.48 13.50 9.70
CA GLU A 495 -13.84 14.55 10.65
C GLU A 495 -12.67 15.02 11.53
N TYR A 496 -11.63 14.18 11.70
CA TYR A 496 -10.45 14.52 12.48
C TYR A 496 -9.37 15.25 11.67
N VAL A 497 -9.53 15.31 10.34
CA VAL A 497 -8.54 15.92 9.42
C VAL A 497 -9.12 17.09 8.61
N LYS A 498 -10.21 17.70 9.10
CA LYS A 498 -10.81 18.91 8.50
C LYS A 498 -9.80 20.06 8.33
N ARG A 499 -8.88 20.17 9.28
CA ARG A 499 -7.76 21.11 9.30
C ARG A 499 -6.52 20.36 9.74
N SER A 500 -5.39 20.64 9.11
CA SER A 500 -4.09 20.10 9.52
C SER A 500 -3.45 20.97 10.60
N VAL A 501 -2.78 20.34 11.56
CA VAL A 501 -1.88 21.07 12.46
C VAL A 501 -0.79 21.80 11.66
N ALA A 502 -0.33 22.97 12.13
CA ALA A 502 0.72 23.72 11.45
C ALA A 502 1.97 22.85 11.25
N ASP A 503 2.53 22.88 10.03
CA ASP A 503 3.66 22.04 9.60
C ASP A 503 3.41 20.51 9.71
N GLY A 504 2.15 20.06 9.73
CA GLY A 504 1.74 18.65 9.74
C GLY A 504 0.87 18.24 8.54
N SER A 505 0.39 16.99 8.54
CA SER A 505 -0.44 16.42 7.46
C SER A 505 -1.85 16.08 7.97
N GLY A 506 -2.85 16.29 7.10
CA GLY A 506 -4.27 15.98 7.38
C GLY A 506 -4.72 14.77 6.57
N ASN A 507 -4.07 13.63 6.78
CA ASN A 507 -4.35 12.40 6.03
C ASN A 507 -5.19 11.43 6.85
N THR A 508 -6.17 10.78 6.22
CA THR A 508 -6.90 9.66 6.84
C THR A 508 -6.16 8.33 6.69
N VAL A 509 -5.38 8.19 5.61
CA VAL A 509 -4.64 6.98 5.25
C VAL A 509 -3.16 7.31 5.11
N TYR A 510 -2.31 6.54 5.78
CA TYR A 510 -0.87 6.68 5.79
C TYR A 510 -0.22 5.51 5.05
N LYS A 511 0.65 5.81 4.09
CA LYS A 511 1.39 4.82 3.30
C LYS A 511 2.44 4.12 4.16
N LEU A 512 2.55 2.80 4.04
CA LEU A 512 3.43 1.96 4.85
C LEU A 512 4.55 1.26 4.06
N ASP A 513 4.50 1.21 2.72
CA ASP A 513 5.46 0.50 1.87
C ASP A 513 6.93 0.68 2.33
N SER A 514 7.62 -0.42 2.63
CA SER A 514 9.03 -0.38 3.06
C SER A 514 10.03 -0.44 1.90
N HIS A 515 9.58 -0.83 0.71
CA HIS A 515 10.40 -0.95 -0.49
C HIS A 515 9.57 -0.75 -1.76
N TYR A 516 10.25 -0.55 -2.90
CA TYR A 516 9.62 -0.46 -4.22
C TYR A 516 9.56 -1.80 -4.95
N ASP A 517 10.67 -2.54 -4.96
CA ASP A 517 10.88 -3.70 -5.83
C ASP A 517 10.10 -4.93 -5.31
N MET A 518 9.20 -5.48 -6.11
CA MET A 518 8.53 -6.74 -5.80
C MET A 518 9.45 -7.94 -6.08
N ASN A 519 9.29 -9.02 -5.32
CA ASN A 519 10.14 -10.21 -5.40
C ASN A 519 9.62 -11.24 -6.42
N TYR A 520 9.46 -10.87 -7.69
CA TYR A 520 8.85 -11.75 -8.71
C TYR A 520 9.73 -12.93 -9.14
N MET A 521 9.18 -14.12 -9.40
CA MET A 521 9.99 -15.30 -9.80
C MET A 521 10.26 -15.44 -11.31
N THR A 522 9.92 -14.42 -12.09
CA THR A 522 10.08 -14.44 -13.55
C THR A 522 10.25 -13.03 -14.14
N PRO A 523 11.23 -12.80 -15.02
CA PRO A 523 11.43 -11.50 -15.66
C PRO A 523 10.35 -11.19 -16.72
N ALA A 524 9.53 -12.18 -17.09
CA ALA A 524 8.52 -12.06 -18.13
C ALA A 524 7.23 -11.41 -17.60
N LEU A 525 7.35 -10.31 -16.87
CA LEU A 525 6.24 -9.54 -16.32
C LEU A 525 5.44 -8.85 -17.43
N ARG A 526 4.24 -8.36 -17.11
CA ARG A 526 3.47 -7.48 -18.01
C ARG A 526 2.92 -6.33 -17.20
N GLN A 527 3.78 -5.36 -16.91
CA GLN A 527 3.39 -4.19 -16.12
C GLN A 527 3.16 -3.00 -17.03
N VAL A 528 2.07 -2.28 -16.79
CA VAL A 528 1.73 -1.10 -17.58
C VAL A 528 2.51 0.13 -17.11
N ASP A 529 2.74 0.21 -15.80
CA ASP A 529 3.47 1.24 -15.06
C ASP A 529 4.19 0.58 -13.88
N PHE A 530 4.90 1.35 -13.04
CA PHE A 530 5.55 0.84 -11.82
C PHE A 530 6.41 -0.42 -12.05
N HIS A 531 7.11 -0.49 -13.19
CA HIS A 531 7.89 -1.67 -13.58
C HIS A 531 8.85 -2.11 -12.46
N GLY A 532 8.79 -3.40 -12.12
CA GLY A 532 9.53 -4.01 -11.03
C GLY A 532 8.91 -3.82 -9.64
N GLY A 533 7.94 -2.94 -9.46
CA GLY A 533 7.21 -2.72 -8.20
C GLY A 533 5.74 -3.12 -8.26
N PHE A 534 4.92 -2.66 -7.32
CA PHE A 534 3.50 -3.01 -7.24
C PHE A 534 2.62 -2.10 -8.12
N THR A 535 2.12 -2.66 -9.22
CA THR A 535 1.23 -2.02 -10.18
C THR A 535 -0.24 -2.21 -9.79
N ALA A 536 -0.61 -3.42 -9.38
CA ALA A 536 -2.00 -3.85 -9.23
C ALA A 536 -2.26 -4.50 -7.86
N ALA A 537 -1.67 -3.93 -6.80
CA ALA A 537 -1.86 -4.41 -5.44
C ALA A 537 -3.34 -4.52 -5.08
N ALA A 538 -3.75 -5.73 -4.67
CA ALA A 538 -5.11 -6.07 -4.26
C ALA A 538 -5.12 -6.85 -2.95
N GLY A 539 -6.18 -6.68 -2.16
CA GLY A 539 -6.29 -7.24 -0.81
C GLY A 539 -5.42 -6.53 0.23
N HIS A 540 -5.74 -6.76 1.50
CA HIS A 540 -4.88 -6.46 2.64
C HIS A 540 -5.33 -7.30 3.85
N ASN A 541 -5.64 -8.58 3.63
CA ASN A 541 -6.18 -9.43 4.70
C ASN A 541 -5.05 -9.89 5.63
N LEU A 542 -5.22 -9.66 6.94
CA LEU A 542 -4.26 -10.10 7.95
C LEU A 542 -4.44 -11.58 8.27
N TYR A 543 -3.35 -12.24 8.67
CA TYR A 543 -3.43 -13.57 9.24
C TYR A 543 -4.00 -13.52 10.68
N THR A 544 -5.27 -13.88 10.83
CA THR A 544 -6.04 -13.74 12.09
C THR A 544 -6.50 -15.08 12.68
N ALA A 545 -5.71 -16.14 12.45
CA ALA A 545 -5.85 -17.46 13.04
C ALA A 545 -4.61 -17.85 13.87
N ARG A 546 -4.54 -19.07 14.41
CA ARG A 546 -3.39 -19.57 15.20
C ARG A 546 -2.71 -20.83 14.65
N ASN A 547 -3.07 -21.25 13.43
CA ASN A 547 -2.47 -22.43 12.79
C ASN A 547 -1.07 -22.21 12.19
N PHE A 548 -0.79 -21.05 11.59
CA PHE A 548 0.55 -20.67 11.12
C PHE A 548 1.45 -20.28 12.30
N PRO A 549 2.78 -20.16 12.11
CA PRO A 549 3.69 -19.67 13.14
C PRO A 549 3.31 -18.30 13.71
N LYS A 550 3.71 -18.05 14.97
CA LYS A 550 3.38 -16.84 15.73
C LYS A 550 3.69 -15.52 15.03
N GLN A 551 4.73 -15.48 14.19
CA GLN A 551 5.12 -14.27 13.44
C GLN A 551 4.05 -13.76 12.47
N TYR A 552 3.08 -14.62 12.10
CA TYR A 552 1.95 -14.25 11.25
C TYR A 552 0.81 -13.60 12.03
N TRP A 553 0.60 -14.01 13.28
CA TRP A 553 -0.59 -13.71 14.06
C TRP A 553 -0.81 -12.21 14.21
N ASN A 554 -1.90 -11.72 13.62
CA ASN A 554 -2.32 -10.32 13.64
C ASN A 554 -1.21 -9.33 13.21
N ALA A 555 -0.25 -9.79 12.40
CA ALA A 555 0.96 -9.02 12.07
C ALA A 555 1.40 -9.15 10.61
N THR A 556 0.94 -10.16 9.88
CA THR A 556 1.25 -10.30 8.44
C THR A 556 -0.02 -10.15 7.61
N ALA A 557 -0.02 -9.20 6.69
CA ALA A 557 -1.08 -9.02 5.71
C ALA A 557 -0.67 -9.59 4.35
N PHE A 558 -1.66 -10.07 3.59
CA PHE A 558 -1.47 -10.66 2.27
C PHE A 558 -1.94 -9.69 1.19
N VAL A 559 -1.04 -9.37 0.27
CA VAL A 559 -1.30 -8.44 -0.85
C VAL A 559 -1.01 -9.16 -2.17
N CYS A 560 -2.06 -9.35 -2.96
CA CYS A 560 -1.98 -9.92 -4.30
C CYS A 560 -1.37 -8.91 -5.26
N GLU A 561 -0.45 -9.37 -6.11
CA GLU A 561 0.07 -8.58 -7.24
C GLU A 561 -0.01 -9.44 -8.50
N PRO A 562 -1.14 -9.40 -9.24
CA PRO A 562 -1.37 -10.30 -10.37
C PRO A 562 -0.43 -10.01 -11.54
N THR A 563 0.06 -8.78 -11.73
CA THR A 563 1.03 -8.47 -12.79
C THR A 563 2.44 -8.95 -12.45
N GLY A 564 2.73 -9.11 -11.15
CA GLY A 564 3.95 -9.68 -10.58
C GLY A 564 3.89 -11.18 -10.29
N ARG A 565 2.70 -11.79 -10.38
CA ARG A 565 2.44 -13.24 -10.20
C ARG A 565 2.76 -13.74 -8.81
N LEU A 566 2.42 -12.94 -7.80
CA LEU A 566 2.80 -13.22 -6.42
C LEU A 566 1.73 -12.82 -5.41
N LEU A 567 1.80 -13.47 -4.25
CA LEU A 567 1.16 -13.04 -3.02
C LEU A 567 2.24 -12.56 -2.05
N TYR A 568 2.27 -11.26 -1.82
CA TYR A 568 3.23 -10.60 -0.95
C TYR A 568 2.82 -10.67 0.52
N GLN A 569 3.81 -10.78 1.43
CA GLN A 569 3.64 -10.69 2.88
C GLN A 569 4.08 -9.31 3.37
N ALA A 570 3.12 -8.44 3.69
CA ALA A 570 3.40 -7.18 4.36
C ALA A 570 3.49 -7.43 5.88
N MET A 571 4.70 -7.41 6.46
CA MET A 571 4.87 -7.60 7.90
C MET A 571 4.69 -6.28 8.65
N LEU A 572 3.54 -6.10 9.28
CA LEU A 572 3.16 -4.91 10.00
C LEU A 572 3.75 -4.92 11.41
N LYS A 573 4.34 -3.79 11.80
CA LYS A 573 4.89 -3.54 13.14
C LYS A 573 4.27 -2.27 13.70
N PRO A 574 3.75 -2.29 14.94
CA PRO A 574 3.33 -1.06 15.62
C PRO A 574 4.48 -0.04 15.67
N ASN A 575 4.18 1.21 15.35
CA ASN A 575 5.12 2.33 15.40
C ASN A 575 4.36 3.58 15.84
N GLY A 576 4.46 3.92 17.13
CA GLY A 576 3.65 4.95 17.74
C GLY A 576 2.16 4.58 17.77
N ALA A 577 1.29 5.52 17.42
CA ALA A 577 -0.14 5.27 17.22
C ALA A 577 -0.49 4.72 15.83
N GLY A 578 0.51 4.53 14.96
CA GLY A 578 0.36 3.91 13.64
C GLY A 578 1.21 2.65 13.47
N TYR A 579 1.61 2.40 12.22
CA TYR A 579 2.34 1.20 11.81
C TYR A 579 3.52 1.53 10.91
N LYS A 580 4.43 0.56 10.78
CA LYS A 580 5.44 0.47 9.73
C LYS A 580 5.43 -0.94 9.16
N GLU A 581 5.79 -1.07 7.90
CA GLU A 581 5.94 -2.36 7.25
C GLU A 581 7.42 -2.79 7.23
N LYS A 582 7.65 -4.10 7.27
CA LYS A 582 8.94 -4.74 7.00
C LYS A 582 8.72 -5.75 5.87
N ASN A 583 9.65 -5.76 4.90
CA ASN A 583 9.63 -6.69 3.80
C ASN A 583 9.55 -8.16 4.25
N GLY A 584 8.39 -8.79 4.02
CA GLY A 584 8.14 -10.19 4.37
C GLY A 584 8.39 -11.17 3.22
N PHE A 585 8.80 -10.68 2.04
CA PHE A 585 8.87 -11.48 0.81
C PHE A 585 7.51 -12.13 0.47
N ASN A 586 7.49 -13.14 -0.40
CA ASN A 586 6.24 -13.73 -0.87
C ASN A 586 5.82 -14.93 -0.04
N LEU A 587 4.52 -15.05 0.24
CA LEU A 587 3.92 -16.32 0.69
C LEU A 587 3.84 -17.30 -0.48
N LEU A 588 3.64 -16.79 -1.70
CA LEU A 588 3.77 -17.56 -2.92
C LEU A 588 4.14 -16.68 -4.12
N ALA A 589 4.90 -17.22 -5.06
CA ALA A 589 5.24 -16.52 -6.31
C ALA A 589 5.45 -17.52 -7.44
N SER A 590 5.00 -17.17 -8.65
CA SER A 590 5.02 -18.09 -9.80
C SER A 590 5.94 -17.64 -10.93
N SER A 591 6.52 -18.61 -11.64
CA SER A 591 7.12 -18.36 -12.96
C SER A 591 6.19 -18.67 -14.13
N ASP A 592 4.99 -19.23 -13.89
CA ASP A 592 3.95 -19.41 -14.92
C ASP A 592 3.36 -18.07 -15.33
N GLU A 593 3.39 -17.76 -16.63
CA GLU A 593 2.93 -16.47 -17.11
C GLU A 593 1.44 -16.16 -16.90
N TRP A 594 0.61 -17.17 -16.61
CA TRP A 594 -0.83 -17.03 -16.42
C TRP A 594 -1.25 -16.81 -14.96
N PHE A 595 -0.39 -17.17 -14.01
CA PHE A 595 -0.71 -17.10 -12.59
C PHE A 595 -0.97 -15.66 -12.14
N SER A 596 -2.21 -15.35 -11.75
CA SER A 596 -2.72 -14.00 -11.50
C SER A 596 -3.60 -13.99 -10.25
N PRO A 597 -3.00 -14.03 -9.04
CA PRO A 597 -3.77 -13.96 -7.79
C PRO A 597 -4.43 -12.60 -7.66
N VAL A 598 -5.73 -12.57 -7.32
CA VAL A 598 -6.51 -11.33 -7.17
C VAL A 598 -7.15 -11.17 -5.79
N HIS A 599 -7.30 -12.26 -5.04
CA HIS A 599 -7.81 -12.21 -3.68
C HIS A 599 -7.16 -13.31 -2.83
N ALA A 600 -6.75 -12.97 -1.62
CA ALA A 600 -6.29 -13.92 -0.63
C ALA A 600 -6.73 -13.54 0.78
N GLU A 601 -7.12 -14.51 1.59
CA GLU A 601 -7.50 -14.31 2.99
C GLU A 601 -7.46 -15.63 3.79
N VAL A 602 -7.59 -15.53 5.11
CA VAL A 602 -7.61 -16.69 6.00
C VAL A 602 -8.98 -17.37 5.94
N GLY A 603 -9.00 -18.65 5.59
CA GLY A 603 -10.22 -19.45 5.57
C GLY A 603 -10.62 -19.99 6.95
N PRO A 604 -11.77 -20.69 7.03
CA PRO A 604 -12.31 -21.22 8.28
C PRO A 604 -11.40 -22.26 8.96
N ASP A 605 -10.53 -22.90 8.19
CA ASP A 605 -9.54 -23.89 8.62
C ASP A 605 -8.20 -23.28 9.08
N GLY A 606 -8.07 -21.95 9.01
CA GLY A 606 -6.83 -21.24 9.34
C GLY A 606 -5.75 -21.34 8.27
N ALA A 607 -6.04 -21.92 7.10
CA ALA A 607 -5.16 -21.83 5.93
C ALA A 607 -5.35 -20.48 5.23
N VAL A 608 -4.38 -20.09 4.40
CA VAL A 608 -4.55 -18.92 3.51
C VAL A 608 -5.07 -19.40 2.17
N TRP A 609 -6.24 -18.91 1.80
CA TRP A 609 -6.91 -19.24 0.54
C TRP A 609 -6.60 -18.18 -0.50
N VAL A 610 -6.44 -18.58 -1.76
CA VAL A 610 -6.00 -17.71 -2.86
C VAL A 610 -6.86 -17.96 -4.08
N ALA A 611 -7.53 -16.92 -4.56
CA ALA A 611 -8.23 -16.90 -5.84
C ALA A 611 -7.26 -16.43 -6.94
N ASP A 612 -6.90 -17.36 -7.81
CA ASP A 612 -6.11 -17.14 -9.01
C ASP A 612 -7.05 -17.05 -10.22
N TRP A 613 -7.05 -15.88 -10.88
CA TRP A 613 -7.80 -15.71 -12.13
C TRP A 613 -7.31 -16.61 -13.25
N TYR A 614 -6.02 -16.99 -13.21
CA TYR A 614 -5.34 -17.71 -14.26
C TYR A 614 -5.55 -17.09 -15.66
N SER A 615 -5.04 -15.88 -15.87
CA SER A 615 -5.19 -15.13 -17.12
C SER A 615 -3.85 -14.60 -17.64
N PHE A 616 -3.62 -14.74 -18.94
CA PHE A 616 -2.44 -14.16 -19.58
C PHE A 616 -2.48 -12.63 -19.65
N ILE A 617 -3.67 -12.09 -19.99
CA ILE A 617 -3.94 -10.65 -20.05
C ILE A 617 -4.78 -10.25 -18.84
N ILE A 618 -4.15 -9.56 -17.89
CA ILE A 618 -4.80 -8.99 -16.70
C ILE A 618 -4.86 -7.47 -16.74
N GLN A 619 -3.98 -6.83 -17.50
CA GLN A 619 -3.86 -5.37 -17.57
C GLN A 619 -5.16 -4.75 -18.13
N HIS A 620 -5.50 -3.57 -17.65
CA HIS A 620 -6.75 -2.90 -17.97
C HIS A 620 -6.52 -1.65 -18.83
N ASN A 621 -5.83 -0.67 -18.26
CA ASN A 621 -5.34 0.54 -18.89
C ASN A 621 -3.95 0.85 -18.30
N PRO A 622 -3.19 1.79 -18.90
CA PRO A 622 -3.38 2.45 -20.20
C PRO A 622 -3.39 1.48 -21.40
N THR A 623 -3.99 1.94 -22.50
CA THR A 623 -4.15 1.19 -23.75
C THR A 623 -2.79 0.99 -24.41
N PRO A 624 -2.36 -0.26 -24.69
CA PRO A 624 -1.12 -0.50 -25.39
C PRO A 624 -1.21 -0.03 -26.85
N ARG A 625 -0.07 0.29 -27.46
CA ARG A 625 -0.01 0.77 -28.84
C ARG A 625 -0.63 -0.26 -29.80
N GLY A 626 -1.60 0.17 -30.60
CA GLY A 626 -2.28 -0.66 -31.60
C GLY A 626 -3.55 -1.35 -31.09
N PHE A 627 -3.95 -1.09 -29.85
CA PHE A 627 -5.20 -1.59 -29.26
C PHE A 627 -6.18 -0.43 -29.02
N GLU A 628 -7.44 -0.76 -28.79
CA GLU A 628 -8.52 0.18 -28.46
C GLU A 628 -9.25 -0.27 -27.20
N ASN A 629 -9.86 0.67 -26.47
CA ASN A 629 -10.65 0.37 -25.27
C ASN A 629 -12.08 -0.09 -25.62
N GLY A 630 -12.58 -1.06 -24.85
CA GLY A 630 -13.99 -1.45 -24.85
C GLY A 630 -14.83 -0.60 -23.89
N LYS A 631 -16.11 -0.96 -23.75
CA LYS A 631 -17.05 -0.24 -22.88
C LYS A 631 -16.64 -0.23 -21.40
N GLY A 632 -15.88 -1.24 -20.98
CA GLY A 632 -15.35 -1.39 -19.63
C GLY A 632 -14.19 -0.46 -19.28
N ASN A 633 -13.70 0.31 -20.26
CA ASN A 633 -12.43 1.04 -20.26
C ASN A 633 -11.16 0.18 -20.24
N ALA A 634 -11.29 -1.13 -20.50
CA ALA A 634 -10.16 -2.01 -20.71
C ALA A 634 -9.85 -2.14 -22.20
N TYR A 635 -8.57 -2.24 -22.56
CA TYR A 635 -8.22 -2.55 -23.94
C TYR A 635 -8.71 -3.95 -24.36
N ILE A 636 -9.24 -4.03 -25.57
CA ILE A 636 -9.75 -5.26 -26.17
C ILE A 636 -8.57 -6.11 -26.63
N ASN A 637 -8.46 -7.35 -26.14
CA ASN A 637 -7.40 -8.26 -26.54
C ASN A 637 -7.93 -9.70 -26.62
N PRO A 638 -7.76 -10.41 -27.75
CA PRO A 638 -8.23 -11.79 -27.91
C PRO A 638 -7.49 -12.80 -27.03
N LEU A 639 -6.36 -12.42 -26.42
CA LEU A 639 -5.59 -13.24 -25.48
C LEU A 639 -6.10 -13.12 -24.03
N ARG A 640 -7.14 -12.32 -23.77
CA ARG A 640 -7.77 -12.22 -22.44
C ARG A 640 -8.63 -13.45 -22.19
N ASP A 641 -8.39 -14.11 -21.06
CA ASP A 641 -9.06 -15.36 -20.72
C ASP A 641 -10.43 -15.15 -20.04
N ASN A 642 -11.33 -16.11 -20.29
CA ASN A 642 -12.65 -16.23 -19.69
C ASN A 642 -13.06 -17.68 -19.40
N LYS A 643 -12.10 -18.61 -19.32
CA LYS A 643 -12.35 -20.06 -19.22
C LYS A 643 -11.62 -20.75 -18.09
N HIS A 644 -10.59 -20.13 -17.53
CA HIS A 644 -9.75 -20.70 -16.50
C HIS A 644 -9.92 -19.95 -15.18
N GLY A 645 -9.59 -20.60 -14.08
CA GLY A 645 -9.67 -20.00 -12.75
C GLY A 645 -9.44 -21.05 -11.68
N ARG A 646 -8.70 -20.69 -10.63
CA ARG A 646 -8.22 -21.66 -9.64
C ARG A 646 -8.33 -21.13 -8.23
N ILE A 647 -8.64 -22.02 -7.30
CA ILE A 647 -8.59 -21.74 -5.87
C ILE A 647 -7.51 -22.63 -5.25
N TYR A 648 -6.54 -22.00 -4.61
CA TYR A 648 -5.49 -22.68 -3.87
C TYR A 648 -5.62 -22.45 -2.36
N ARG A 649 -5.10 -23.40 -1.59
CA ARG A 649 -4.89 -23.32 -0.15
C ARG A 649 -3.41 -23.39 0.13
N VAL A 650 -2.88 -22.43 0.88
CA VAL A 650 -1.53 -22.47 1.45
C VAL A 650 -1.65 -22.96 2.89
N VAL A 651 -1.13 -24.15 3.15
CA VAL A 651 -1.30 -24.86 4.42
C VAL A 651 0.04 -24.98 5.13
N TYR A 652 0.08 -24.66 6.43
CA TYR A 652 1.28 -24.87 7.24
C TYR A 652 1.44 -26.36 7.56
N LYS A 653 2.63 -26.93 7.30
CA LYS A 653 2.91 -28.36 7.45
C LYS A 653 2.68 -28.91 8.86
N ASN A 654 2.92 -28.07 9.87
CA ASN A 654 2.70 -28.44 11.28
C ASN A 654 1.40 -27.85 11.84
N ALA A 655 0.46 -27.47 10.98
CA ALA A 655 -0.86 -27.00 11.44
C ALA A 655 -1.57 -28.09 12.24
N LYS A 656 -2.37 -27.67 13.22
CA LYS A 656 -3.26 -28.58 13.94
C LYS A 656 -4.27 -29.15 12.94
N PRO A 657 -4.63 -30.46 13.03
CA PRO A 657 -5.69 -31.01 12.20
C PRO A 657 -6.98 -30.20 12.36
N TYR A 658 -7.52 -29.70 11.26
CA TYR A 658 -8.75 -28.92 11.27
C TYR A 658 -9.93 -29.82 11.66
N GLN A 659 -10.78 -29.29 12.54
CA GLN A 659 -12.07 -29.88 12.88
C GLN A 659 -13.17 -29.00 12.27
N PRO A 660 -14.00 -29.51 11.35
CA PRO A 660 -15.07 -28.72 10.75
C PRO A 660 -15.97 -28.08 11.82
N VAL A 661 -16.11 -26.77 11.75
CA VAL A 661 -17.01 -26.00 12.60
C VAL A 661 -18.23 -25.60 11.79
N LYS A 662 -19.40 -25.60 12.43
CA LYS A 662 -20.65 -25.07 11.89
C LYS A 662 -21.34 -24.28 12.99
N LEU A 663 -21.81 -23.08 12.66
CA LEU A 663 -22.59 -22.24 13.57
C LEU A 663 -24.06 -22.24 13.14
N ASP A 664 -24.95 -22.21 14.12
CA ASP A 664 -26.40 -22.08 13.94
C ASP A 664 -26.87 -20.85 14.72
N LYS A 665 -27.63 -19.98 14.04
CA LYS A 665 -28.23 -18.80 14.68
C LYS A 665 -29.17 -19.16 15.83
N ASN A 666 -29.68 -20.39 15.88
CA ASN A 666 -30.57 -20.87 16.93
C ASN A 666 -29.84 -21.56 18.10
N ASP A 667 -28.50 -21.59 18.10
CA ASP A 667 -27.68 -22.12 19.20
C ASP A 667 -26.85 -21.01 19.88
N PRO A 668 -27.46 -20.21 20.79
CA PRO A 668 -26.75 -19.16 21.52
C PRO A 668 -25.50 -19.64 22.27
N ALA A 669 -25.50 -20.89 22.76
CA ALA A 669 -24.38 -21.44 23.50
C ALA A 669 -23.19 -21.74 22.57
N GLY A 670 -23.45 -22.33 21.40
CA GLY A 670 -22.46 -22.52 20.34
C GLY A 670 -21.88 -21.21 19.83
N LEU A 671 -22.73 -20.19 19.60
CA LEU A 671 -22.27 -18.85 19.19
C LEU A 671 -21.38 -18.20 20.25
N LEU A 672 -21.78 -18.26 21.53
CA LEU A 672 -20.97 -17.73 22.63
C LEU A 672 -19.61 -18.45 22.73
N ALA A 673 -19.57 -19.78 22.53
CA ALA A 673 -18.32 -20.53 22.50
C ALA A 673 -17.42 -20.11 21.32
N ALA A 674 -18.02 -19.87 20.15
CA ALA A 674 -17.30 -19.46 18.96
C ALA A 674 -16.67 -18.07 19.05
N LEU A 675 -17.15 -17.17 19.93
CA LEU A 675 -16.46 -15.91 20.25
C LEU A 675 -15.06 -16.11 20.87
N LYS A 676 -14.75 -17.32 21.37
CA LYS A 676 -13.43 -17.70 21.89
C LYS A 676 -12.55 -18.44 20.87
N ASN A 677 -13.03 -18.65 19.65
CA ASN A 677 -12.30 -19.38 18.63
C ASN A 677 -10.97 -18.67 18.29
N ASP A 678 -9.94 -19.43 17.94
CA ASP A 678 -8.61 -18.90 17.62
C ASP A 678 -8.51 -18.33 16.19
N ASN A 679 -9.56 -18.47 15.38
CA ASN A 679 -9.75 -17.87 14.07
C ASN A 679 -10.84 -16.77 14.11
N MET A 680 -10.47 -15.56 13.67
CA MET A 680 -11.36 -14.40 13.63
C MET A 680 -12.61 -14.62 12.79
N PHE A 681 -12.54 -15.41 11.72
CA PHE A 681 -13.71 -15.72 10.90
C PHE A 681 -14.87 -16.27 11.75
N TRP A 682 -14.59 -17.23 12.62
CA TRP A 682 -15.59 -17.85 13.48
C TRP A 682 -16.11 -16.88 14.55
N ARG A 683 -15.24 -16.00 15.08
CA ARG A 683 -15.65 -14.98 16.06
C ARG A 683 -16.55 -13.92 15.43
N THR A 684 -16.16 -13.36 14.28
CA THR A 684 -16.97 -12.35 13.55
C THR A 684 -18.29 -12.95 13.10
N THR A 685 -18.29 -14.20 12.60
CA THR A 685 -19.53 -14.89 12.21
C THR A 685 -20.45 -15.12 13.41
N ALA A 686 -19.91 -15.55 14.55
CA ALA A 686 -20.69 -15.72 15.77
C ALA A 686 -21.28 -14.40 16.27
N GLN A 687 -20.48 -13.32 16.28
CA GLN A 687 -20.95 -11.98 16.62
C GLN A 687 -22.10 -11.55 15.71
N ARG A 688 -21.92 -11.65 14.39
CA ARG A 688 -22.96 -11.33 13.39
C ARG A 688 -24.26 -12.08 13.68
N LEU A 689 -24.18 -13.40 13.87
CA LEU A 689 -25.36 -14.22 14.13
C LEU A 689 -26.04 -13.89 15.48
N ILE A 690 -25.28 -13.56 16.53
CA ILE A 690 -25.83 -13.11 17.81
C ILE A 690 -26.61 -11.80 17.66
N VAL A 691 -26.05 -10.84 16.92
CA VAL A 691 -26.65 -9.52 16.69
C VAL A 691 -27.87 -9.63 15.78
N GLU A 692 -27.76 -10.33 14.65
CA GLU A 692 -28.88 -10.55 13.72
C GLU A 692 -30.06 -11.29 14.39
N ALA A 693 -29.78 -12.28 15.23
CA ALA A 693 -30.81 -13.02 15.96
C ALA A 693 -31.29 -12.34 17.26
N GLN A 694 -30.70 -11.19 17.64
CA GLN A 694 -31.04 -10.43 18.84
C GLN A 694 -31.00 -11.27 20.14
N HIS A 695 -29.94 -12.08 20.33
CA HIS A 695 -29.77 -12.92 21.53
C HIS A 695 -29.39 -12.12 22.78
N LYS A 696 -30.29 -11.24 23.24
CA LYS A 696 -30.10 -10.37 24.41
C LYS A 696 -29.93 -11.15 25.73
N THR A 697 -30.34 -12.42 25.76
CA THR A 697 -30.12 -13.32 26.90
C THR A 697 -28.64 -13.63 27.15
N LEU A 698 -27.76 -13.42 26.16
CA LEU A 698 -26.30 -13.63 26.29
C LEU A 698 -25.56 -12.48 26.97
N VAL A 699 -26.22 -11.32 27.22
CA VAL A 699 -25.55 -10.14 27.81
C VAL A 699 -24.75 -10.45 29.08
N PRO A 700 -25.23 -11.25 30.05
CA PRO A 700 -24.43 -11.60 31.24
C PRO A 700 -23.16 -12.39 30.91
N GLU A 701 -23.20 -13.30 29.93
CA GLU A 701 -22.02 -14.08 29.53
C GLU A 701 -21.03 -13.25 28.70
N LEU A 702 -21.53 -12.34 27.86
CA LEU A 702 -20.70 -11.37 27.15
C LEU A 702 -19.97 -10.44 28.14
N ILE A 703 -20.64 -10.00 29.20
CA ILE A 703 -20.01 -9.24 30.28
C ILE A 703 -18.89 -10.04 30.95
N LYS A 704 -19.06 -11.35 31.17
CA LYS A 704 -17.99 -12.21 31.70
C LYS A 704 -16.80 -12.28 30.74
N LEU A 705 -17.03 -12.39 29.43
CA LEU A 705 -15.97 -12.36 28.42
C LEU A 705 -15.17 -11.06 28.45
N VAL A 706 -15.84 -9.90 28.57
CA VAL A 706 -15.16 -8.61 28.66
C VAL A 706 -14.32 -8.47 29.93
N ASN A 707 -14.77 -9.06 31.05
CA ASN A 707 -14.04 -9.01 32.32
C ASN A 707 -12.91 -10.05 32.43
N ASP A 708 -12.79 -11.00 31.50
CA ASP A 708 -11.66 -11.93 31.45
C ASP A 708 -10.37 -11.15 31.15
N GLN A 709 -9.41 -11.18 32.06
CA GLN A 709 -8.15 -10.44 31.95
C GLN A 709 -7.03 -11.24 31.25
N SER A 710 -7.31 -12.47 30.81
CA SER A 710 -6.33 -13.27 30.09
C SER A 710 -5.94 -12.62 28.76
N VAL A 711 -4.69 -12.85 28.36
CA VAL A 711 -4.18 -12.45 27.05
C VAL A 711 -3.48 -13.63 26.41
N ASP A 712 -3.54 -13.71 25.09
CA ASP A 712 -2.80 -14.70 24.32
C ASP A 712 -1.30 -14.39 24.26
N GLU A 713 -0.55 -15.22 23.54
CA GLU A 713 0.91 -15.09 23.49
C GLU A 713 1.42 -13.83 22.79
N ILE A 714 0.56 -13.10 22.07
CA ILE A 714 0.89 -11.80 21.46
C ILE A 714 0.22 -10.63 22.21
N GLY A 715 -0.35 -10.89 23.39
CA GLY A 715 -0.93 -9.86 24.26
C GLY A 715 -2.34 -9.43 23.87
N LEU A 716 -3.04 -10.19 23.03
CA LEU A 716 -4.41 -9.90 22.61
C LEU A 716 -5.45 -10.60 23.50
N ASN A 717 -6.61 -9.98 23.61
CA ASN A 717 -7.84 -10.64 24.07
C ASN A 717 -8.95 -10.35 23.05
N SER A 718 -8.83 -10.98 21.88
CA SER A 718 -9.80 -10.85 20.78
C SER A 718 -11.22 -11.26 21.20
N PRO A 719 -11.43 -12.31 22.05
CA PRO A 719 -12.77 -12.63 22.55
C PRO A 719 -13.44 -11.47 23.31
N ALA A 720 -12.70 -10.75 24.17
CA ALA A 720 -13.23 -9.57 24.85
C ALA A 720 -13.55 -8.42 23.89
N VAL A 721 -12.74 -8.21 22.85
CA VAL A 721 -13.03 -7.21 21.79
C VAL A 721 -14.34 -7.55 21.08
N HIS A 722 -14.53 -8.80 20.65
CA HIS A 722 -15.80 -9.21 20.03
C HIS A 722 -16.98 -9.11 21.01
N ALA A 723 -16.80 -9.46 22.28
CA ALA A 723 -17.86 -9.33 23.27
C ALA A 723 -18.29 -7.87 23.49
N LEU A 724 -17.34 -6.91 23.52
CA LEU A 724 -17.62 -5.47 23.59
C LEU A 724 -18.50 -5.01 22.42
N TRP A 725 -18.12 -5.37 21.20
CA TRP A 725 -18.88 -4.99 20.01
C TRP A 725 -20.20 -5.74 19.85
N THR A 726 -20.29 -6.97 20.36
CA THR A 726 -21.55 -7.73 20.42
C THR A 726 -22.52 -7.06 21.40
N LEU A 727 -22.04 -6.59 22.56
CA LEU A 727 -22.85 -5.81 23.50
C LEU A 727 -23.35 -4.51 22.86
N GLN A 728 -22.53 -3.83 22.06
CA GLN A 728 -22.94 -2.66 21.29
C GLN A 728 -24.04 -3.01 20.28
N GLY A 729 -23.86 -4.06 19.48
CA GLY A 729 -24.83 -4.48 18.46
C GLY A 729 -26.18 -4.94 19.04
N LEU A 730 -26.19 -5.46 20.27
CA LEU A 730 -27.41 -5.81 21.00
C LEU A 730 -28.10 -4.59 21.66
N GLY A 731 -27.50 -3.40 21.57
CA GLY A 731 -27.97 -2.18 22.22
C GLY A 731 -27.75 -2.15 23.74
N ALA A 732 -26.92 -3.04 24.29
CA ALA A 732 -26.71 -3.13 25.74
C ALA A 732 -25.85 -2.00 26.32
N LEU A 733 -25.19 -1.20 25.46
CA LEU A 733 -24.30 -0.09 25.87
C LEU A 733 -24.93 1.30 25.70
N ASP A 734 -26.23 1.38 25.39
CA ASP A 734 -26.96 2.65 25.22
C ASP A 734 -27.22 3.43 26.53
N GLY A 735 -26.85 2.85 27.67
CA GLY A 735 -27.04 3.40 29.00
C GLY A 735 -28.23 2.81 29.77
N SER A 736 -29.04 1.95 29.15
CA SER A 736 -30.16 1.24 29.79
C SER A 736 -29.70 0.09 30.71
N ASN A 737 -28.50 -0.45 30.49
CA ASN A 737 -27.91 -1.53 31.29
C ASN A 737 -26.68 -1.01 32.07
N GLU A 738 -26.85 -0.76 33.36
CA GLU A 738 -25.80 -0.21 34.23
C GLU A 738 -24.59 -1.14 34.33
N GLU A 739 -24.80 -2.46 34.42
CA GLU A 739 -23.70 -3.42 34.57
C GLU A 739 -22.87 -3.54 33.28
N ALA A 740 -23.52 -3.45 32.11
CA ALA A 740 -22.82 -3.40 30.83
C ALA A 740 -21.98 -2.11 30.71
N TYR A 741 -22.52 -0.96 31.13
CA TYR A 741 -21.77 0.30 31.20
C TYR A 741 -20.58 0.24 32.17
N HIS A 742 -20.78 -0.30 33.38
CA HIS A 742 -19.68 -0.46 34.34
C HIS A 742 -18.60 -1.41 33.84
N THR A 743 -19.00 -2.48 33.14
CA THR A 743 -18.07 -3.40 32.48
C THR A 743 -17.25 -2.69 31.41
N LEU A 744 -17.88 -1.85 30.59
CA LEU A 744 -17.19 -1.03 29.59
C LEU A 744 -16.14 -0.11 30.21
N VAL A 745 -16.47 0.59 31.30
CA VAL A 745 -15.51 1.46 32.01
C VAL A 745 -14.34 0.65 32.61
N ARG A 746 -14.62 -0.54 33.18
CA ARG A 746 -13.56 -1.43 33.69
C ARG A 746 -12.64 -1.93 32.57
N ALA A 747 -13.18 -2.22 31.39
CA ALA A 747 -12.44 -2.69 30.23
C ALA A 747 -11.39 -1.69 29.72
N VAL A 748 -11.55 -0.39 30.00
CA VAL A 748 -10.54 0.65 29.73
C VAL A 748 -9.25 0.44 30.54
N ARG A 749 -9.23 -0.44 31.56
CA ARG A 749 -8.03 -0.84 32.31
C ARG A 749 -7.57 -2.28 32.02
N HIS A 750 -8.12 -2.92 30.99
CA HIS A 750 -7.79 -4.29 30.65
C HIS A 750 -6.30 -4.46 30.26
N PRO A 751 -5.63 -5.60 30.55
CA PRO A 751 -4.22 -5.82 30.20
C PRO A 751 -3.91 -5.68 28.69
N ALA A 752 -4.76 -6.22 27.82
CA ALA A 752 -4.65 -6.03 26.37
C ALA A 752 -5.04 -4.61 25.93
N ALA A 753 -4.12 -3.93 25.22
CA ALA A 753 -4.36 -2.58 24.67
C ALA A 753 -5.52 -2.54 23.67
N GLY A 754 -5.69 -3.60 22.87
CA GLY A 754 -6.81 -3.73 21.94
C GLY A 754 -8.18 -3.64 22.63
N VAL A 755 -8.33 -4.23 23.82
CA VAL A 755 -9.57 -4.14 24.61
C VAL A 755 -9.76 -2.72 25.14
N ARG A 756 -8.71 -2.10 25.69
CA ARG A 756 -8.79 -0.71 26.19
C ARG A 756 -9.20 0.27 25.10
N LYS A 757 -8.57 0.18 23.93
CA LYS A 757 -8.86 1.01 22.75
C LYS A 757 -10.32 0.88 22.31
N ASN A 758 -10.81 -0.35 22.14
CA ASN A 758 -12.19 -0.58 21.71
C ASN A 758 -13.21 -0.19 22.79
N ALA A 759 -12.89 -0.40 24.07
CA ALA A 759 -13.72 0.08 25.17
C ALA A 759 -13.85 1.62 25.15
N VAL A 760 -12.75 2.34 24.92
CA VAL A 760 -12.77 3.81 24.77
C VAL A 760 -13.63 4.24 23.58
N LYS A 761 -13.49 3.59 22.40
CA LYS A 761 -14.31 3.89 21.22
C LYS A 761 -15.81 3.76 21.52
N LEU A 762 -16.19 2.78 22.33
CA LEU A 762 -17.57 2.46 22.69
C LEU A 762 -18.14 3.28 23.85
N LEU A 763 -17.34 4.07 24.56
CA LEU A 763 -17.83 4.94 25.64
C LEU A 763 -18.88 5.94 25.11
N PRO A 764 -19.99 6.19 25.83
CA PRO A 764 -21.05 7.08 25.35
C PRO A 764 -20.54 8.52 25.21
N ARG A 765 -20.97 9.27 24.20
CA ARG A 765 -20.50 10.66 24.00
C ARG A 765 -21.20 11.67 24.92
N ASN A 766 -20.98 11.53 26.24
CA ASN A 766 -21.48 12.40 27.31
C ASN A 766 -20.46 12.57 28.45
N ASP A 767 -20.81 13.33 29.50
CA ASP A 767 -19.91 13.67 30.62
C ASP A 767 -19.36 12.47 31.40
N LYS A 768 -20.04 11.31 31.33
CA LYS A 768 -19.53 10.10 31.97
C LYS A 768 -18.24 9.61 31.33
N THR A 769 -18.02 9.90 30.04
CA THR A 769 -16.79 9.54 29.32
C THR A 769 -15.60 10.34 29.81
N LEU A 770 -15.74 11.66 30.01
CA LEU A 770 -14.68 12.47 30.60
C LEU A 770 -14.25 11.93 31.97
N SER A 771 -15.24 11.58 32.80
CA SER A 771 -15.00 10.97 34.12
C SER A 771 -14.26 9.63 34.01
N ALA A 772 -14.68 8.76 33.09
CA ALA A 772 -14.07 7.46 32.86
C ALA A 772 -12.60 7.59 32.39
N LEU A 773 -12.34 8.41 31.37
CA LEU A 773 -11.00 8.61 30.80
C LEU A 773 -10.02 9.22 31.81
N LYS A 774 -10.49 10.10 32.69
CA LYS A 774 -9.70 10.64 33.80
C LYS A 774 -9.39 9.57 34.85
N TRP A 775 -10.40 8.78 35.25
CA TRP A 775 -10.23 7.71 36.23
C TRP A 775 -9.24 6.63 35.76
N THR A 776 -9.23 6.34 34.46
CA THR A 776 -8.32 5.36 33.84
C THR A 776 -6.98 5.94 33.39
N ASN A 777 -6.81 7.27 33.44
CA ASN A 777 -5.63 7.96 32.93
C ASN A 777 -5.33 7.66 31.45
N SER A 778 -6.37 7.51 30.62
CA SER A 778 -6.24 7.02 29.24
C SER A 778 -5.46 7.94 28.29
N LEU A 779 -5.35 9.24 28.60
CA LEU A 779 -4.52 10.18 27.84
C LEU A 779 -3.02 9.93 28.00
N ASN A 780 -2.63 9.15 29.01
CA ASN A 780 -1.24 8.77 29.30
C ASN A 780 -1.07 7.24 29.27
N ASP A 781 -1.93 6.52 28.54
CA ASP A 781 -1.84 5.06 28.40
C ASP A 781 -0.47 4.66 27.80
N PRO A 782 0.16 3.55 28.22
CA PRO A 782 1.41 3.11 27.61
C PRO A 782 1.29 2.77 26.11
N ASP A 783 0.10 2.44 25.59
CA ASP A 783 -0.13 2.24 24.16
C ASP A 783 -0.70 3.51 23.52
N LEU A 784 0.04 4.08 22.56
CA LEU A 784 -0.34 5.33 21.90
C LEU A 784 -1.64 5.24 21.09
N LYS A 785 -2.06 4.03 20.66
CA LYS A 785 -3.37 3.84 19.99
C LYS A 785 -4.53 4.01 20.97
N VAL A 786 -4.32 3.69 22.25
CA VAL A 786 -5.31 3.96 23.30
C VAL A 786 -5.39 5.46 23.59
N ARG A 787 -4.24 6.15 23.61
CA ARG A 787 -4.22 7.63 23.72
C ARG A 787 -4.96 8.28 22.55
N LEU A 788 -4.72 7.81 21.33
CA LEU A 788 -5.40 8.30 20.12
C LEU A 788 -6.91 8.14 20.24
N ALA A 789 -7.40 6.95 20.60
CA ALA A 789 -8.82 6.70 20.81
C ALA A 789 -9.40 7.59 21.93
N ALA A 790 -8.66 7.82 23.01
CA ALA A 790 -9.09 8.69 24.11
C ALA A 790 -9.19 10.16 23.67
N ILE A 791 -8.24 10.65 22.89
CA ILE A 791 -8.26 12.01 22.34
C ILE A 791 -9.43 12.16 21.37
N GLN A 792 -9.68 11.19 20.47
CA GLN A 792 -10.84 11.19 19.59
C GLN A 792 -12.16 11.18 20.38
N ALA A 793 -12.27 10.36 21.42
CA ALA A 793 -13.44 10.33 22.28
C ALA A 793 -13.69 11.67 22.98
N LEU A 794 -12.64 12.39 23.40
CA LEU A 794 -12.75 13.75 23.93
C LEU A 794 -13.20 14.74 22.85
N THR A 795 -12.61 14.68 21.66
CA THR A 795 -13.00 15.50 20.50
C THR A 795 -14.47 15.36 20.14
N ASP A 796 -15.09 14.21 20.40
CA ASP A 796 -16.50 13.98 20.11
C ASP A 796 -17.45 14.62 21.16
N LEU A 797 -16.95 15.00 22.34
CA LEU A 797 -17.76 15.62 23.41
C LEU A 797 -18.06 17.11 23.15
N PRO A 798 -19.10 17.69 23.77
CA PRO A 798 -19.35 19.13 23.71
C PRO A 798 -18.16 19.96 24.19
N ALA A 799 -18.03 21.19 23.66
CA ALA A 799 -16.95 22.12 24.05
C ALA A 799 -16.85 22.27 25.57
N SER A 800 -15.62 22.26 26.11
CA SER A 800 -15.36 22.22 27.55
C SER A 800 -13.99 22.79 27.86
N GLU A 801 -13.91 23.67 28.86
CA GLU A 801 -12.63 24.24 29.31
C GLU A 801 -11.71 23.16 29.90
N GLU A 802 -12.29 22.20 30.62
CA GLU A 802 -11.53 21.12 31.23
C GLU A 802 -10.89 20.22 30.17
N ILE A 803 -11.63 19.87 29.12
CA ILE A 803 -11.10 19.07 28.01
C ILE A 803 -9.99 19.85 27.28
N GLY A 804 -10.19 21.14 27.03
CA GLY A 804 -9.16 21.98 26.42
C GLY A 804 -7.85 22.00 27.22
N LYS A 805 -7.93 22.06 28.56
CA LYS A 805 -6.77 21.94 29.44
C LYS A 805 -6.11 20.56 29.34
N LEU A 806 -6.89 19.48 29.28
CA LEU A 806 -6.36 18.12 29.12
C LEU A 806 -5.63 17.95 27.79
N LEU A 807 -6.17 18.49 26.70
CA LEU A 807 -5.52 18.46 25.38
C LEU A 807 -4.25 19.30 25.35
N TYR A 808 -4.20 20.43 26.07
CA TYR A 808 -2.96 21.18 26.25
C TYR A 808 -1.89 20.33 26.92
N LEU A 809 -2.22 19.67 28.04
CA LEU A 809 -1.28 18.77 28.75
C LEU A 809 -0.86 17.59 27.87
N ALA A 810 -1.77 17.02 27.08
CA ALA A 810 -1.44 15.97 26.13
C ALA A 810 -0.45 16.44 25.05
N GLY A 811 -0.54 17.71 24.61
CA GLY A 811 0.41 18.32 23.68
C GLY A 811 1.78 18.68 24.28
N GLN A 812 1.92 18.59 25.61
CA GLN A 812 3.19 18.77 26.31
C GLN A 812 3.98 17.46 26.44
N ASP A 813 3.31 16.31 26.32
CA ASP A 813 3.95 15.01 26.34
C ASP A 813 4.82 14.82 25.09
N SER A 814 6.08 14.43 25.29
CA SER A 814 7.06 14.33 24.21
C SER A 814 6.79 13.18 23.25
N GLU A 815 6.18 12.08 23.70
CA GLU A 815 5.83 10.96 22.81
C GLU A 815 4.64 11.37 21.94
N ASN A 816 3.61 11.99 22.52
CA ASN A 816 2.48 12.54 21.77
C ASN A 816 2.96 13.61 20.76
N ALA A 817 3.92 14.44 21.16
CA ALA A 817 4.49 15.48 20.29
C ALA A 817 5.37 14.94 19.16
N ALA A 818 5.90 13.73 19.29
CA ALA A 818 6.70 13.06 18.25
C ALA A 818 5.85 12.21 17.29
N ASP A 819 4.65 11.82 17.70
CA ASP A 819 3.74 10.97 16.92
C ASP A 819 2.79 11.80 16.04
N GLU A 820 2.85 11.62 14.72
CA GLU A 820 2.10 12.44 13.77
C GLU A 820 0.56 12.27 13.89
N TYR A 821 0.10 11.08 14.29
CA TYR A 821 -1.31 10.78 14.46
C TYR A 821 -1.88 11.50 15.68
N LEU A 822 -1.16 11.46 16.80
CA LEU A 822 -1.55 12.14 18.03
C LEU A 822 -1.50 13.67 17.87
N GLN A 823 -0.50 14.22 17.18
CA GLN A 823 -0.45 15.65 16.86
C GLN A 823 -1.74 16.11 16.16
N GLN A 824 -2.17 15.37 15.14
CA GLN A 824 -3.36 15.70 14.36
C GLN A 824 -4.65 15.51 15.17
N ALA A 825 -4.78 14.42 15.94
CA ALA A 825 -5.95 14.17 16.77
C ALA A 825 -6.10 15.21 17.90
N ILE A 826 -4.99 15.59 18.56
CA ILE A 826 -4.98 16.65 19.58
C ILE A 826 -5.44 17.96 18.96
N PHE A 827 -4.89 18.32 17.78
CA PHE A 827 -5.29 19.55 17.10
C PHE A 827 -6.79 19.56 16.76
N SER A 828 -7.32 18.45 16.25
CA SER A 828 -8.76 18.29 15.99
C SER A 828 -9.61 18.52 17.25
N GLY A 829 -9.21 17.94 18.38
CA GLY A 829 -9.86 18.18 19.67
C GLY A 829 -9.76 19.64 20.10
N VAL A 830 -8.60 20.25 19.97
CA VAL A 830 -8.38 21.64 20.39
C VAL A 830 -9.25 22.62 19.60
N ILE A 831 -9.52 22.37 18.31
CA ILE A 831 -10.48 23.18 17.52
C ILE A 831 -11.86 23.23 18.20
N LYS A 832 -12.30 22.13 18.82
CA LYS A 832 -13.60 22.07 19.51
C LYS A 832 -13.54 22.58 20.96
N HIS A 833 -12.39 22.44 21.63
CA HIS A 833 -12.19 22.79 23.04
C HIS A 833 -11.24 24.00 23.23
N GLU A 834 -11.27 24.94 22.28
CA GLU A 834 -10.27 26.02 22.13
C GLU A 834 -10.10 26.87 23.39
N ALA A 835 -11.21 27.31 24.01
CA ALA A 835 -11.18 28.21 25.17
C ALA A 835 -10.36 27.63 26.34
N GLY A 836 -10.57 26.34 26.64
CA GLY A 836 -9.82 25.64 27.70
C GLY A 836 -8.34 25.51 27.39
N PHE A 837 -8.01 25.23 26.13
CA PHE A 837 -6.63 25.11 25.67
C PHE A 837 -5.90 26.45 25.78
N LYS A 838 -6.48 27.54 25.26
CA LYS A 838 -5.89 28.89 25.35
C LYS A 838 -5.69 29.35 26.80
N ASN A 839 -6.68 29.09 27.66
CA ASN A 839 -6.59 29.41 29.09
C ASN A 839 -5.44 28.64 29.79
N ALA A 840 -5.14 27.42 29.36
CA ALA A 840 -4.03 26.63 29.88
C ALA A 840 -2.69 27.10 29.32
N ALA A 841 -2.60 27.37 28.01
CA ALA A 841 -1.41 27.87 27.34
C ALA A 841 -0.91 29.20 27.93
N ALA A 842 -1.81 30.14 28.21
CA ALA A 842 -1.45 31.41 28.84
C ALA A 842 -0.83 31.29 30.24
N LYS A 843 -0.94 30.13 30.90
CA LYS A 843 -0.53 29.91 32.30
C LYS A 843 0.64 28.93 32.46
N LEU A 844 0.94 28.15 31.43
CA LEU A 844 1.88 27.03 31.47
C LEU A 844 2.99 27.22 30.42
N LYS A 845 4.06 26.42 30.49
CA LYS A 845 5.21 26.54 29.59
C LYS A 845 4.93 25.80 28.28
N ASP A 846 5.20 26.41 27.14
CA ASP A 846 4.94 25.80 25.83
C ASP A 846 5.99 24.78 25.37
N SER A 847 5.49 23.74 24.68
CA SER A 847 6.27 22.82 23.87
C SER A 847 6.28 23.27 22.40
N THR A 848 7.10 22.63 21.57
CA THR A 848 7.08 22.86 20.12
C THR A 848 5.72 22.51 19.49
N LEU A 849 5.02 21.50 20.02
CA LEU A 849 3.70 21.12 19.51
C LEU A 849 2.61 22.11 19.93
N THR A 850 2.56 22.55 21.21
CA THR A 850 1.53 23.51 21.64
C THR A 850 1.64 24.83 20.88
N ALA A 851 2.86 25.32 20.63
CA ALA A 851 3.09 26.49 19.79
C ALA A 851 2.64 26.28 18.32
N ARG A 852 2.82 25.07 17.76
CA ARG A 852 2.28 24.72 16.43
C ARG A 852 0.75 24.70 16.43
N ILE A 853 0.12 24.18 17.48
CA ILE A 853 -1.34 24.17 17.63
C ILE A 853 -1.88 25.60 17.74
N GLU A 854 -1.27 26.47 18.56
CA GLU A 854 -1.67 27.88 18.67
C GLU A 854 -1.57 28.61 17.33
N ARG A 855 -0.48 28.39 16.58
CA ARG A 855 -0.36 28.89 15.20
C ARG A 855 -1.49 28.37 14.31
N GLY A 856 -1.75 27.06 14.37
CA GLY A 856 -2.80 26.42 13.59
C GLY A 856 -4.21 26.89 13.92
N LEU A 857 -4.46 27.33 15.17
CA LEU A 857 -5.74 27.91 15.59
C LEU A 857 -5.99 29.29 14.98
N ILE A 858 -4.95 30.14 14.96
CA ILE A 858 -5.03 31.52 14.48
C ILE A 858 -4.98 31.56 12.95
N GLN A 859 -4.14 30.74 12.34
CA GLN A 859 -3.89 30.73 10.90
C GLN A 859 -4.29 29.39 10.29
N GLU A 860 -5.35 29.42 9.51
CA GLU A 860 -5.78 28.29 8.69
C GLU A 860 -5.13 28.37 7.32
N THR A 861 -4.66 27.26 6.78
CA THR A 861 -4.13 27.18 5.41
C THR A 861 -4.84 26.08 4.65
N TYR A 862 -5.42 26.43 3.51
CA TYR A 862 -6.10 25.52 2.60
C TYR A 862 -5.37 25.51 1.26
N VAL A 863 -5.07 24.32 0.76
CA VAL A 863 -4.52 24.15 -0.59
C VAL A 863 -5.66 24.32 -1.60
N LEU A 864 -5.48 25.22 -2.57
CA LEU A 864 -6.45 25.47 -3.63
C LEU A 864 -6.13 24.61 -4.85
N ASN A 865 -6.53 23.34 -4.78
CA ASN A 865 -6.35 22.38 -5.88
C ASN A 865 -7.68 22.17 -6.61
N LEU A 866 -7.71 22.40 -7.92
CA LEU A 866 -8.91 22.25 -8.76
C LEU A 866 -9.48 20.82 -8.77
N TRP A 867 -8.61 19.82 -8.60
CA TRP A 867 -8.93 18.38 -8.73
C TRP A 867 -9.13 17.70 -7.39
N SER A 868 -8.70 18.38 -6.33
CA SER A 868 -8.85 17.95 -4.95
C SER A 868 -9.17 19.18 -4.11
N PRO A 869 -10.34 19.80 -4.32
CA PRO A 869 -10.73 20.94 -3.52
C PRO A 869 -10.79 20.53 -2.04
N PRO A 870 -10.69 21.49 -1.10
CA PRO A 870 -10.92 21.22 0.30
C PRO A 870 -12.24 20.44 0.49
N ILE A 871 -12.16 19.26 1.08
CA ILE A 871 -13.33 18.38 1.32
C ILE A 871 -14.36 19.12 2.19
N PHE A 872 -13.87 19.94 3.13
CA PHE A 872 -14.67 20.78 4.00
C PHE A 872 -14.55 22.24 3.57
N PRO A 873 -15.69 22.93 3.36
CA PRO A 873 -15.67 24.35 3.05
C PRO A 873 -15.04 25.17 4.19
N PRO A 874 -14.14 26.12 3.89
CA PRO A 874 -13.52 26.96 4.91
C PRO A 874 -14.52 27.92 5.57
N ASP A 875 -14.53 28.01 6.90
CA ASP A 875 -15.30 29.04 7.60
C ASP A 875 -14.55 30.38 7.59
N ILE A 876 -15.15 31.39 6.99
CA ILE A 876 -14.58 32.73 6.78
C ILE A 876 -15.01 33.76 7.83
N THR A 877 -15.86 33.36 8.78
CA THR A 877 -16.48 34.26 9.74
C THR A 877 -15.44 34.95 10.63
N ASN A 878 -15.41 36.28 10.61
CA ASN A 878 -14.48 37.14 11.35
C ASN A 878 -12.99 36.85 11.09
N LYS A 879 -12.65 36.40 9.88
CA LYS A 879 -11.27 36.11 9.47
C LYS A 879 -10.81 37.01 8.34
N GLU A 880 -9.54 37.39 8.40
CA GLU A 880 -8.86 37.97 7.25
C GLU A 880 -8.65 36.89 6.19
N ILE A 881 -8.80 37.26 4.93
CA ILE A 881 -8.65 36.34 3.80
C ILE A 881 -7.39 36.73 3.05
N THR A 882 -6.52 35.76 2.76
CA THR A 882 -5.42 35.91 1.82
C THR A 882 -5.46 34.78 0.81
N ILE A 883 -5.69 35.09 -0.47
CA ILE A 883 -5.63 34.12 -1.56
C ILE A 883 -4.34 34.36 -2.32
N LYS A 884 -3.47 33.35 -2.34
CA LYS A 884 -2.29 33.29 -3.20
C LYS A 884 -2.61 32.36 -4.35
N ALA A 885 -2.86 32.93 -5.51
CA ALA A 885 -3.16 32.19 -6.72
C ALA A 885 -1.95 32.23 -7.65
N ILE A 886 -1.47 31.05 -8.04
CA ILE A 886 -0.45 30.95 -9.07
C ILE A 886 -1.15 30.46 -10.34
N ILE A 887 -1.36 31.39 -11.27
CA ILE A 887 -2.23 31.21 -12.42
C ILE A 887 -1.38 31.10 -13.67
N THR A 888 -1.65 30.12 -14.53
CA THR A 888 -1.07 30.09 -15.87
C THR A 888 -2.13 30.25 -16.94
N LYS A 889 -1.88 31.13 -17.92
CA LYS A 889 -2.69 31.31 -19.14
C LYS A 889 -2.80 30.06 -20.03
N ALA A 890 -3.98 29.85 -20.61
CA ALA A 890 -4.32 28.79 -21.58
C ALA A 890 -4.17 29.22 -23.05
N ASP A 891 -4.59 28.34 -23.97
CA ASP A 891 -4.75 28.69 -25.39
C ASP A 891 -5.71 29.88 -25.58
N GLU A 892 -6.65 30.06 -24.65
CA GLU A 892 -7.63 31.14 -24.66
C GLU A 892 -7.21 32.33 -23.78
N ALA A 893 -7.89 33.47 -23.97
CA ALA A 893 -7.73 34.62 -23.08
C ALA A 893 -8.11 34.23 -21.64
N LEU A 894 -7.26 34.64 -20.68
CA LEU A 894 -7.52 34.42 -19.26
C LEU A 894 -8.86 35.02 -18.87
N SER A 895 -9.74 34.14 -18.42
CA SER A 895 -11.08 34.47 -17.94
C SER A 895 -11.51 33.38 -16.96
N GLY A 896 -12.52 33.64 -16.14
CA GLY A 896 -13.10 32.65 -15.24
C GLY A 896 -12.78 32.86 -13.77
N VAL A 897 -13.43 32.06 -12.93
CA VAL A 897 -13.30 32.12 -11.47
C VAL A 897 -12.03 31.41 -11.01
N VAL A 898 -11.21 32.08 -10.21
CA VAL A 898 -10.06 31.45 -9.53
C VAL A 898 -10.55 30.77 -8.27
N ALA A 899 -11.16 31.54 -7.37
CA ALA A 899 -11.78 31.07 -6.14
C ALA A 899 -12.98 31.96 -5.79
N SER A 900 -14.11 31.35 -5.42
CA SER A 900 -15.30 32.07 -4.97
C SER A 900 -16.09 31.29 -3.92
N GLN A 901 -16.60 31.98 -2.90
CA GLN A 901 -17.41 31.40 -1.83
C GLN A 901 -18.52 32.38 -1.43
N GLY A 902 -19.70 31.85 -1.08
CA GLY A 902 -20.89 32.66 -0.79
C GLY A 902 -21.84 32.82 -1.98
N ASN A 903 -22.70 33.82 -1.94
CA ASN A 903 -23.80 34.01 -2.89
C ASN A 903 -23.89 35.46 -3.39
N LYS A 904 -24.94 35.80 -4.14
CA LYS A 904 -25.13 37.14 -4.73
C LYS A 904 -25.29 38.27 -3.70
N GLU A 905 -25.64 37.95 -2.46
CA GLU A 905 -25.82 38.93 -1.38
C GLU A 905 -24.55 39.04 -0.52
N ASN A 906 -23.95 37.89 -0.18
CA ASN A 906 -22.83 37.80 0.74
C ASN A 906 -21.79 36.78 0.23
N GLY A 907 -20.60 37.24 -0.17
CA GLY A 907 -19.58 36.38 -0.72
C GLY A 907 -18.32 37.12 -1.19
N TYR A 908 -17.29 36.35 -1.55
CA TYR A 908 -16.12 36.88 -2.26
C TYR A 908 -15.87 36.15 -3.58
N SER A 909 -15.19 36.82 -4.50
CA SER A 909 -14.74 36.20 -5.75
C SER A 909 -13.43 36.81 -6.21
N LEU A 910 -12.42 35.97 -6.38
CA LEU A 910 -11.24 36.26 -7.20
C LEU A 910 -11.50 35.68 -8.59
N TYR A 911 -11.60 36.53 -9.60
CA TYR A 911 -11.96 36.11 -10.97
C TYR A 911 -11.31 36.98 -12.02
N MET A 912 -11.19 36.48 -13.24
CA MET A 912 -10.64 37.22 -14.37
C MET A 912 -11.75 37.54 -15.35
N ASN A 913 -11.95 38.83 -15.65
CA ASN A 913 -12.90 39.29 -16.65
C ASN A 913 -12.33 40.50 -17.39
N GLU A 914 -12.71 40.68 -18.66
CA GLU A 914 -12.28 41.81 -19.51
C GLU A 914 -10.76 42.10 -19.49
N GLY A 915 -9.94 41.06 -19.37
CA GLY A 915 -8.48 41.18 -19.36
C GLY A 915 -7.87 41.70 -18.06
N LYS A 916 -8.64 41.73 -16.97
CA LYS A 916 -8.21 42.14 -15.63
C LYS A 916 -8.47 41.06 -14.58
N LEU A 917 -7.69 41.06 -13.51
CA LEU A 917 -7.98 40.28 -12.30
C LEU A 917 -8.85 41.12 -11.38
N HIS A 918 -9.99 40.60 -10.96
CA HIS A 918 -10.94 41.23 -10.05
C HIS A 918 -10.92 40.55 -8.68
N TRP A 919 -10.86 41.36 -7.64
CA TRP A 919 -11.08 40.95 -6.26
C TRP A 919 -12.34 41.63 -5.74
N LEU A 920 -13.43 40.85 -5.74
CA LEU A 920 -14.76 41.31 -5.41
C LEU A 920 -15.20 40.78 -4.05
N ILE A 921 -15.75 41.68 -3.24
CA ILE A 921 -16.43 41.40 -1.98
C ILE A 921 -17.87 41.88 -2.09
N LYS A 922 -18.85 41.01 -1.82
CA LYS A 922 -20.28 41.36 -1.68
C LYS A 922 -20.72 41.23 -0.22
N GLN A 923 -21.31 42.29 0.33
CA GLN A 923 -21.82 42.33 1.69
C GLN A 923 -23.21 42.96 1.69
N ASP A 924 -24.22 42.22 2.12
CA ASP A 924 -25.63 42.62 2.11
C ASP A 924 -26.09 43.20 0.75
N GLY A 925 -25.69 42.54 -0.34
CA GLY A 925 -26.01 42.92 -1.72
C GLY A 925 -25.17 44.07 -2.28
N LYS A 926 -24.32 44.71 -1.47
CA LYS A 926 -23.41 45.77 -1.92
C LYS A 926 -22.08 45.19 -2.39
N ALA A 927 -21.66 45.58 -3.59
CA ALA A 927 -20.40 45.15 -4.21
C ALA A 927 -19.25 46.13 -3.95
N TYR A 928 -18.09 45.59 -3.62
CA TYR A 928 -16.81 46.27 -3.47
C TYR A 928 -15.79 45.53 -4.34
N ASP A 929 -15.35 46.15 -5.44
CA ASP A 929 -14.48 45.50 -6.43
C ASP A 929 -13.22 46.32 -6.65
N ILE A 930 -12.07 45.67 -6.59
CA ILE A 930 -10.79 46.22 -7.06
C ILE A 930 -10.24 45.31 -8.14
N HIS A 931 -9.57 45.90 -9.12
CA HIS A 931 -9.03 45.16 -10.24
C HIS A 931 -7.59 45.57 -10.56
N SER A 932 -6.85 44.70 -11.23
CA SER A 932 -5.49 44.98 -11.67
C SER A 932 -5.43 46.21 -12.59
N ASN A 933 -4.43 47.07 -12.38
CA ASN A 933 -4.23 48.28 -13.21
C ASN A 933 -3.74 47.93 -14.63
N GLN A 934 -3.05 46.81 -14.77
CA GLN A 934 -2.51 46.33 -16.04
C GLN A 934 -3.34 45.17 -16.57
N THR A 935 -3.21 44.95 -17.89
CA THR A 935 -3.68 43.73 -18.54
C THR A 935 -3.01 42.52 -17.91
N LEU A 936 -3.78 41.45 -17.71
CA LEU A 936 -3.26 40.19 -17.17
C LEU A 936 -2.01 39.70 -17.93
N PRO A 937 -0.97 39.24 -17.22
CA PRO A 937 0.19 38.64 -17.85
C PRO A 937 -0.18 37.52 -18.82
N THR A 938 0.55 37.41 -19.93
CA THR A 938 0.25 36.43 -20.99
C THR A 938 0.82 35.03 -20.71
N GLU A 939 1.44 34.80 -19.55
CA GLU A 939 2.08 33.53 -19.16
C GLU A 939 1.61 33.05 -17.77
N ARG A 940 2.50 32.43 -16.98
CA ARG A 940 2.32 32.16 -15.55
C ARG A 940 2.53 33.44 -14.76
N PHE A 941 1.66 33.70 -13.79
CA PHE A 941 1.86 34.77 -12.84
C PHE A 941 1.34 34.46 -11.44
N ASN A 942 1.92 35.13 -10.46
CA ASN A 942 1.45 35.10 -9.08
C ASN A 942 0.46 36.24 -8.84
N ALA A 943 -0.63 35.96 -8.14
CA ALA A 943 -1.56 36.96 -7.67
C ALA A 943 -1.82 36.78 -6.17
N VAL A 944 -1.85 37.89 -5.44
CA VAL A 944 -2.19 37.92 -4.02
C VAL A 944 -3.36 38.87 -3.83
N ALA A 945 -4.47 38.32 -3.34
CA ALA A 945 -5.66 39.08 -2.98
C ALA A 945 -5.88 38.99 -1.47
N THR A 946 -6.13 40.13 -0.80
CA THR A 946 -6.36 40.17 0.64
C THR A 946 -7.63 40.92 1.01
N LEU A 947 -8.26 40.50 2.11
CA LEU A 947 -9.27 41.24 2.86
C LEU A 947 -8.85 41.22 4.33
N SER A 948 -8.56 42.40 4.90
CA SER A 948 -8.00 42.55 6.25
C SER A 948 -8.98 43.21 7.23
N GLU A 949 -8.62 43.22 8.51
CA GLU A 949 -9.37 43.90 9.57
C GLU A 949 -9.69 45.36 9.17
N GLY A 950 -10.94 45.79 9.38
CA GLY A 950 -11.42 47.12 8.94
C GLY A 950 -11.86 47.19 7.48
N GLY A 951 -11.89 46.05 6.77
CA GLY A 951 -12.40 45.94 5.40
C GLY A 951 -11.39 46.35 4.32
N GLU A 952 -10.11 46.48 4.65
CA GLU A 952 -9.08 46.84 3.67
C GLU A 952 -8.89 45.71 2.66
N MET A 953 -8.94 46.04 1.38
CA MET A 953 -8.77 45.10 0.28
C MET A 953 -7.46 45.41 -0.44
N THR A 954 -6.66 44.37 -0.74
CA THR A 954 -5.51 44.54 -1.64
C THR A 954 -5.48 43.49 -2.74
N LEU A 955 -4.97 43.87 -3.91
CA LEU A 955 -4.75 42.98 -5.03
C LEU A 955 -3.41 43.31 -5.69
N ALA A 956 -2.51 42.34 -5.77
CA ALA A 956 -1.22 42.47 -6.43
C ALA A 956 -1.02 41.33 -7.41
N ILE A 957 -0.39 41.64 -8.56
CA ILE A 957 0.12 40.66 -9.51
C ILE A 957 1.64 40.78 -9.50
N GLU A 958 2.35 39.68 -9.28
CA GLU A 958 3.81 39.65 -9.14
C GLU A 958 4.36 40.65 -8.10
N ASP A 959 5.41 41.40 -8.44
CA ASP A 959 6.04 42.42 -7.61
C ASP A 959 5.41 43.82 -7.78
N GLU A 960 4.20 43.90 -8.35
CA GLU A 960 3.52 45.18 -8.55
C GLU A 960 3.11 45.84 -7.23
N THR A 961 2.96 47.17 -7.27
CA THR A 961 2.37 47.89 -6.14
C THR A 961 0.91 47.45 -5.98
N PRO A 962 0.49 46.96 -4.80
CA PRO A 962 -0.86 46.45 -4.61
C PRO A 962 -1.92 47.54 -4.87
N VAL A 963 -2.93 47.20 -5.68
CA VAL A 963 -4.16 47.99 -5.80
C VAL A 963 -4.91 47.88 -4.49
N LYS A 964 -5.41 49.01 -3.97
CA LYS A 964 -6.09 49.07 -2.66
C LYS A 964 -7.55 49.46 -2.82
N GLY A 965 -8.41 48.87 -2.00
CA GLY A 965 -9.82 49.19 -1.87
C GLY A 965 -10.31 49.04 -0.44
N LYS A 966 -11.61 49.26 -0.22
CA LYS A 966 -12.21 49.14 1.10
C LYS A 966 -13.65 48.60 1.02
N ALA A 967 -13.85 47.40 1.54
CA ALA A 967 -15.16 46.82 1.85
C ALA A 967 -15.75 47.40 3.14
N ALA A 968 -16.97 47.00 3.53
CA ALA A 968 -17.57 47.48 4.77
C ALA A 968 -16.80 46.98 6.00
N SER A 969 -16.47 45.70 6.03
CA SER A 969 -15.80 45.01 7.13
C SER A 969 -15.34 43.62 6.69
N LEU A 970 -14.88 42.79 7.64
CA LEU A 970 -14.86 41.34 7.46
C LEU A 970 -16.28 40.76 7.42
N PHE A 971 -16.44 39.55 6.93
CA PHE A 971 -17.70 38.80 6.99
C PHE A 971 -17.99 38.37 8.43
N THR A 972 -19.21 38.61 8.91
CA THR A 972 -19.61 38.33 10.31
C THR A 972 -20.51 37.12 10.45
N LYS A 973 -20.86 36.46 9.34
CA LYS A 973 -21.72 35.28 9.29
C LYS A 973 -21.12 34.25 8.33
N PRO A 974 -21.36 32.95 8.55
CA PRO A 974 -21.03 31.92 7.58
C PRO A 974 -21.87 32.12 6.32
N PHE A 975 -21.36 31.64 5.19
CA PHE A 975 -22.07 31.68 3.94
C PHE A 975 -23.13 30.58 3.84
N ASN A 976 -24.19 30.83 3.07
CA ASN A 976 -25.15 29.80 2.68
C ASN A 976 -25.49 29.94 1.18
N PRO A 977 -25.18 28.92 0.35
CA PRO A 977 -24.41 27.73 0.70
C PRO A 977 -22.92 28.08 0.90
N ASP A 978 -22.24 27.25 1.68
CA ASP A 978 -20.89 27.48 2.22
C ASP A 978 -19.76 26.94 1.34
N ASP A 979 -20.08 26.19 0.29
CA ASP A 979 -19.09 25.57 -0.60
C ASP A 979 -18.16 26.60 -1.27
N ILE A 980 -16.88 26.24 -1.31
CA ILE A 980 -15.85 26.95 -2.07
C ILE A 980 -15.81 26.43 -3.50
N ARG A 981 -15.84 27.34 -4.46
CA ARG A 981 -15.77 27.04 -5.88
C ARG A 981 -14.41 27.43 -6.41
N LEU A 982 -13.69 26.48 -6.97
CA LEU A 982 -12.38 26.67 -7.56
C LEU A 982 -12.46 26.42 -9.07
N GLY A 983 -11.95 27.34 -9.87
CA GLY A 983 -11.87 27.17 -11.33
C GLY A 983 -13.19 27.22 -12.10
N ARG A 984 -14.35 27.18 -11.45
CA ARG A 984 -15.66 27.22 -12.11
C ARG A 984 -16.76 27.58 -11.10
N ASP A 985 -17.66 28.49 -11.46
CA ASP A 985 -18.92 28.72 -10.74
C ASP A 985 -20.10 28.24 -11.61
N LEU A 986 -20.83 27.25 -11.10
CA LEU A 986 -21.99 26.63 -11.77
C LEU A 986 -23.32 27.19 -11.25
N ARG A 987 -23.30 28.18 -10.36
CA ARG A 987 -24.53 28.79 -9.88
C ARG A 987 -25.04 29.79 -10.90
N ASP A 988 -26.33 29.68 -11.22
CA ASP A 988 -27.05 30.57 -12.12
C ASP A 988 -27.19 31.97 -11.49
N GLU A 989 -28.40 32.43 -11.17
CA GLU A 989 -28.65 33.78 -10.64
C GLU A 989 -28.05 34.04 -9.24
N ASN A 990 -27.50 33.02 -8.56
CA ASN A 990 -27.03 33.11 -7.17
C ASN A 990 -25.50 33.19 -7.00
N ARG A 991 -24.76 33.48 -8.07
CA ARG A 991 -23.30 33.65 -8.08
C ARG A 991 -22.84 34.95 -7.41
N VAL A 992 -21.60 34.97 -6.91
CA VAL A 992 -21.05 36.14 -6.21
C VAL A 992 -20.71 37.26 -7.18
N GLY A 993 -19.98 36.94 -8.26
CA GLY A 993 -19.50 37.97 -9.20
C GLY A 993 -20.41 38.21 -10.39
N ASP A 994 -20.26 39.40 -10.97
CA ASP A 994 -21.03 39.84 -12.13
C ASP A 994 -20.35 39.35 -13.44
N TYR A 995 -20.12 38.03 -13.51
CA TYR A 995 -19.58 37.34 -14.67
C TYR A 995 -20.65 36.45 -15.33
N PRO A 996 -20.41 35.95 -16.57
CA PRO A 996 -21.34 35.04 -17.25
C PRO A 996 -21.66 33.77 -16.44
N GLU A 997 -22.74 33.08 -16.80
CA GLU A 997 -23.01 31.75 -16.24
C GLU A 997 -21.91 30.75 -16.64
N ASN A 998 -21.69 29.74 -15.81
CA ASN A 998 -20.73 28.68 -16.08
C ASN A 998 -19.30 29.23 -16.36
N PHE A 999 -18.87 30.24 -15.59
CA PHE A 999 -17.64 31.00 -15.83
C PHE A 999 -16.38 30.22 -15.44
N ARG A 1000 -16.03 29.27 -16.31
CA ARG A 1000 -14.87 28.40 -16.15
C ARG A 1000 -13.57 29.18 -16.33
N LEU A 1001 -12.63 28.94 -15.43
CA LEU A 1001 -11.23 29.33 -15.52
C LEU A 1001 -10.61 28.81 -16.82
N ARG A 1002 -10.34 29.73 -17.74
CA ARG A 1002 -9.55 29.54 -18.96
C ARG A 1002 -8.06 29.70 -18.64
N GLY A 1003 -7.60 28.87 -17.71
CA GLY A 1003 -6.33 28.99 -17.01
C GLY A 1003 -6.05 27.72 -16.19
N TRP A 1004 -4.88 27.64 -15.57
CA TRP A 1004 -4.55 26.59 -14.61
C TRP A 1004 -4.17 27.23 -13.28
N LEU A 1005 -4.61 26.61 -12.18
CA LEU A 1005 -4.22 26.99 -10.83
C LEU A 1005 -3.19 25.95 -10.32
N ASP A 1006 -1.99 26.41 -9.98
CA ASP A 1006 -0.92 25.54 -9.46
C ASP A 1006 -1.28 24.99 -8.06
N VAL A 1007 -0.85 23.78 -7.73
CA VAL A 1007 -1.11 23.12 -6.42
C VAL A 1007 -0.49 23.85 -5.24
N LYS A 1008 0.47 24.76 -5.45
CA LYS A 1008 1.00 25.67 -4.42
C LYS A 1008 0.11 26.88 -4.15
N SER A 1009 -0.98 27.04 -4.91
CA SER A 1009 -1.98 28.06 -4.63
C SER A 1009 -2.66 27.77 -3.31
N THR A 1010 -2.81 28.79 -2.47
CA THR A 1010 -3.30 28.64 -1.11
C THR A 1010 -4.32 29.72 -0.76
N MET A 1011 -5.24 29.37 0.12
CA MET A 1011 -6.03 30.33 0.88
C MET A 1011 -5.60 30.26 2.33
N GLN A 1012 -5.24 31.41 2.89
CA GLN A 1012 -4.95 31.57 4.29
C GLN A 1012 -6.09 32.37 4.93
N LEU A 1013 -6.61 31.85 6.04
CA LEU A 1013 -7.61 32.54 6.85
C LEU A 1013 -7.00 32.83 8.22
N ASN A 1014 -6.90 34.11 8.57
CA ASN A 1014 -6.33 34.52 9.86
C ASN A 1014 -7.44 35.04 10.77
N GLN A 1015 -7.53 34.49 11.97
CA GLN A 1015 -8.44 34.99 13.00
C GLN A 1015 -7.98 36.38 13.47
N VAL A 1016 -8.92 37.34 13.52
CA VAL A 1016 -8.63 38.67 14.06
C VAL A 1016 -8.54 38.58 15.59
N SER A 1017 -7.32 38.69 16.12
CA SER A 1017 -7.08 38.68 17.57
C SER A 1017 -7.02 40.09 18.17
N LYS A 1018 -7.61 40.25 19.36
CA LYS A 1018 -7.46 41.43 20.22
C LYS A 1018 -6.21 41.36 21.11
N ASP A 1019 -5.54 40.21 21.21
CA ASP A 1019 -4.35 40.00 22.03
C ASP A 1019 -3.06 40.32 21.26
N LYS A 1020 -2.18 41.12 21.86
CA LYS A 1020 -0.89 41.53 21.26
C LYS A 1020 0.11 40.38 21.13
N SER A 1021 -0.02 39.32 21.95
CA SER A 1021 0.84 38.13 21.92
C SER A 1021 0.53 37.23 20.71
N GLU A 1022 -0.75 36.99 20.43
CA GLU A 1022 -1.24 36.24 19.25
C GLU A 1022 -0.88 36.95 17.93
N LYS A 1023 -0.93 38.29 17.89
CA LYS A 1023 -0.46 39.08 16.73
C LYS A 1023 1.03 38.89 16.41
N LYS A 1024 1.86 38.57 17.42
CA LYS A 1024 3.31 38.36 17.27
C LYS A 1024 3.63 36.97 16.72
N VAL A 1025 2.79 35.97 17.04
CA VAL A 1025 2.87 34.58 16.56
C VAL A 1025 2.42 34.49 15.08
N ALA A 1026 1.38 35.24 14.69
CA ALA A 1026 0.93 35.35 13.30
C ALA A 1026 1.95 36.06 12.38
N ALA A 1027 2.80 36.95 12.93
CA ALA A 1027 3.78 37.73 12.18
C ALA A 1027 5.10 37.00 11.87
N ALA A 1028 5.32 35.79 12.43
CA ALA A 1028 6.60 35.07 12.34
C ALA A 1028 6.75 34.16 11.10
N ALA A 1029 5.76 34.09 10.21
CA ALA A 1029 5.84 33.30 8.98
C ALA A 1029 6.34 34.18 7.83
N PRO A 1030 7.53 33.93 7.25
CA PRO A 1030 7.94 34.63 6.04
C PRO A 1030 6.98 34.25 4.91
N VAL A 1031 6.35 35.25 4.29
CA VAL A 1031 5.86 35.10 2.92
C VAL A 1031 7.12 34.94 2.07
N SER A 1032 7.48 33.70 1.72
CA SER A 1032 8.56 33.45 0.78
C SER A 1032 8.25 34.21 -0.51
N LYS A 1033 9.16 35.11 -0.91
CA LYS A 1033 9.06 35.78 -2.21
C LYS A 1033 9.05 34.70 -3.31
N PRO A 1034 8.19 34.81 -4.33
CA PRO A 1034 8.28 33.96 -5.51
C PRO A 1034 9.66 34.06 -6.15
N GLU A 1035 10.18 32.95 -6.69
CA GLU A 1035 11.42 32.97 -7.48
C GLU A 1035 11.22 33.84 -8.74
N ALA A 1036 11.95 34.95 -8.85
CA ALA A 1036 11.95 35.79 -10.02
C ALA A 1036 12.68 35.09 -11.18
N ILE A 1037 11.96 34.72 -12.24
CA ILE A 1037 12.54 34.15 -13.45
C ILE A 1037 13.02 35.30 -14.35
N GLY A 1038 14.30 35.28 -14.75
CA GLY A 1038 14.92 36.35 -15.55
C GLY A 1038 14.22 36.64 -16.90
N LYS A 1039 14.43 37.85 -17.45
CA LYS A 1039 13.69 38.37 -18.63
C LYS A 1039 13.90 37.61 -19.96
N GLY A 1040 14.88 36.70 -20.07
CA GLY A 1040 15.21 35.96 -21.31
C GLY A 1040 15.67 36.84 -22.49
N LYS A 1041 16.07 36.22 -23.60
CA LYS A 1041 16.41 36.90 -24.87
C LYS A 1041 15.26 36.73 -25.88
N GLY A 1042 14.81 37.82 -26.51
CA GLY A 1042 13.76 37.78 -27.54
C GLY A 1042 12.33 37.59 -27.01
N THR A 1043 11.36 37.39 -27.90
CA THR A 1043 9.94 37.23 -27.56
C THR A 1043 9.72 35.90 -26.82
N PRO A 1044 9.11 35.89 -25.61
CA PRO A 1044 8.77 34.66 -24.91
C PRO A 1044 7.85 33.74 -25.74
N VAL A 1045 7.95 32.43 -25.52
CA VAL A 1045 7.12 31.42 -26.19
C VAL A 1045 6.43 30.51 -25.18
N THR A 1046 5.13 30.27 -25.39
CA THR A 1046 4.36 29.29 -24.63
C THR A 1046 4.14 28.03 -25.46
N ILE A 1047 4.42 26.87 -24.86
CA ILE A 1047 4.25 25.55 -25.45
C ILE A 1047 3.20 24.81 -24.64
N ASN A 1048 2.04 24.55 -25.23
CA ASN A 1048 1.04 23.65 -24.63
C ASN A 1048 1.46 22.21 -24.89
N LEU A 1049 1.61 21.43 -23.82
CA LEU A 1049 1.97 20.02 -23.84
C LEU A 1049 0.96 19.29 -22.96
N LYS A 1050 0.30 18.27 -23.48
CA LYS A 1050 -0.79 17.55 -22.80
C LYS A 1050 -0.47 16.06 -22.79
N VAL A 1051 -0.86 15.35 -21.73
CA VAL A 1051 -0.90 13.88 -21.73
C VAL A 1051 -2.09 13.44 -22.58
N ILE A 1052 -1.87 12.56 -23.54
CA ILE A 1052 -2.99 11.92 -24.23
C ILE A 1052 -3.61 10.94 -23.25
N GLU A 1053 -4.87 11.20 -22.88
CA GLU A 1053 -5.62 10.44 -21.89
C GLU A 1053 -5.61 8.94 -22.22
N HIS A 1054 -5.30 8.11 -21.23
CA HIS A 1054 -5.19 6.66 -21.34
C HIS A 1054 -4.07 6.12 -22.26
N GLU A 1055 -3.18 6.97 -22.77
CA GLU A 1055 -2.13 6.58 -23.71
C GLU A 1055 -0.70 6.70 -23.18
N MET A 1056 -0.47 7.33 -22.02
CA MET A 1056 0.88 7.62 -21.49
C MET A 1056 1.81 8.25 -22.54
N LYS A 1057 1.33 9.26 -23.24
CA LYS A 1057 2.11 10.01 -24.26
C LYS A 1057 1.91 11.48 -24.09
N PHE A 1058 2.90 12.26 -24.51
CA PHE A 1058 2.66 13.68 -24.80
C PHE A 1058 1.95 13.82 -26.15
N ASP A 1059 1.02 14.76 -26.24
CA ASP A 1059 0.32 15.15 -27.47
C ASP A 1059 1.28 15.68 -28.56
N LYS A 1060 2.43 16.24 -28.14
CA LYS A 1060 3.50 16.69 -29.03
C LYS A 1060 4.73 15.83 -28.88
N LYS A 1061 5.24 15.34 -30.02
CA LYS A 1061 6.55 14.68 -30.09
C LYS A 1061 7.71 15.65 -30.21
N THR A 1062 7.48 16.84 -30.74
CA THR A 1062 8.52 17.86 -30.96
C THR A 1062 7.99 19.28 -30.84
N PHE A 1063 8.80 20.22 -30.36
CA PHE A 1063 8.57 21.66 -30.49
C PHE A 1063 9.90 22.41 -30.60
N THR A 1064 9.90 23.61 -31.18
CA THR A 1064 11.13 24.39 -31.46
C THR A 1064 11.16 25.71 -30.66
N VAL A 1065 12.32 26.06 -30.12
CA VAL A 1065 12.61 27.31 -29.40
C VAL A 1065 13.95 27.90 -29.84
N LYS A 1066 14.20 29.18 -29.58
CA LYS A 1066 15.46 29.87 -29.90
C LYS A 1066 16.44 29.83 -28.71
N PRO A 1067 17.75 29.84 -28.96
CA PRO A 1067 18.75 29.99 -27.91
C PRO A 1067 18.49 31.18 -26.97
N GLY A 1068 18.48 30.94 -25.66
CA GLY A 1068 18.28 31.97 -24.64
C GLY A 1068 16.84 32.52 -24.55
N GLN A 1069 15.88 31.95 -25.29
CA GLN A 1069 14.48 32.38 -25.29
C GLN A 1069 13.79 32.03 -23.98
N LYS A 1070 12.93 32.90 -23.46
CA LYS A 1070 12.05 32.55 -22.34
C LYS A 1070 10.97 31.57 -22.84
N VAL A 1071 10.89 30.40 -22.23
CA VAL A 1071 9.96 29.32 -22.59
C VAL A 1071 9.03 29.03 -21.41
N SER A 1072 7.74 28.93 -21.68
CA SER A 1072 6.71 28.49 -20.73
C SER A 1072 6.07 27.21 -21.28
N ILE A 1073 6.33 26.05 -20.69
CA ILE A 1073 5.62 24.81 -21.02
C ILE A 1073 4.44 24.65 -20.08
N ARG A 1074 3.25 24.72 -20.64
CA ARG A 1074 2.01 24.38 -19.95
C ARG A 1074 1.80 22.88 -20.08
N PHE A 1075 2.01 22.16 -18.99
CA PHE A 1075 1.88 20.70 -18.96
C PHE A 1075 0.55 20.29 -18.31
N THR A 1076 -0.31 19.61 -19.06
CA THR A 1076 -1.65 19.18 -18.61
C THR A 1076 -1.76 17.67 -18.62
N ASN A 1077 -2.26 17.11 -17.52
CA ASN A 1077 -2.45 15.70 -17.33
C ASN A 1077 -3.95 15.37 -17.22
N PRO A 1078 -4.69 15.22 -18.32
CA PRO A 1078 -6.06 14.68 -18.25
C PRO A 1078 -6.12 13.21 -17.83
N ASP A 1079 -4.98 12.51 -17.77
CA ASP A 1079 -4.93 11.07 -17.56
C ASP A 1079 -5.24 10.71 -16.10
N PHE A 1080 -5.65 9.47 -15.85
CA PHE A 1080 -5.98 8.95 -14.51
C PHE A 1080 -4.74 8.57 -13.68
N MET A 1081 -3.54 8.63 -14.28
CA MET A 1081 -2.26 8.40 -13.62
C MET A 1081 -1.59 9.73 -13.27
N GLN A 1082 -0.65 9.73 -12.33
CA GLN A 1082 0.18 10.91 -12.07
C GLN A 1082 1.27 11.03 -13.15
N HIS A 1083 1.60 12.25 -13.55
CA HIS A 1083 2.64 12.51 -14.55
C HIS A 1083 3.49 13.74 -14.17
N ASN A 1084 4.74 13.77 -14.58
CA ASN A 1084 5.60 14.96 -14.51
C ASN A 1084 6.25 15.20 -15.89
N LEU A 1085 6.97 16.30 -16.03
CA LEU A 1085 7.70 16.67 -17.24
C LEU A 1085 9.10 17.14 -16.86
N LEU A 1086 10.11 16.52 -17.44
CA LEU A 1086 11.51 16.94 -17.37
C LEU A 1086 12.00 17.34 -18.75
N ILE A 1087 12.90 18.33 -18.81
CA ILE A 1087 13.71 18.67 -19.98
C ILE A 1087 15.14 18.30 -19.65
N ALA A 1088 15.74 17.47 -20.49
CA ALA A 1088 17.04 16.89 -20.28
C ALA A 1088 18.06 17.36 -21.34
N ALA A 1089 19.35 17.25 -21.03
CA ALA A 1089 20.44 17.60 -21.92
C ALA A 1089 20.47 16.73 -23.20
N PRO A 1090 21.07 17.19 -24.31
CA PRO A 1090 21.09 16.42 -25.56
C PRO A 1090 21.73 15.04 -25.39
N GLY A 1091 21.10 14.00 -25.94
CA GLY A 1091 21.57 12.62 -25.86
C GLY A 1091 21.45 11.96 -24.48
N SER A 1092 20.66 12.53 -23.56
CA SER A 1092 20.55 12.03 -22.18
C SER A 1092 19.20 11.39 -21.82
N LEU A 1093 18.29 11.17 -22.78
CA LEU A 1093 16.96 10.60 -22.53
C LEU A 1093 17.03 9.29 -21.72
N GLU A 1094 17.79 8.32 -22.22
CA GLU A 1094 17.95 7.01 -21.61
C GLU A 1094 18.66 7.11 -20.25
N LYS A 1095 19.62 8.02 -20.12
CA LYS A 1095 20.37 8.24 -18.87
C LYS A 1095 19.47 8.82 -17.78
N VAL A 1096 18.70 9.85 -18.10
CA VAL A 1096 17.75 10.48 -17.16
C VAL A 1096 16.59 9.54 -16.86
N GLY A 1097 16.05 8.85 -17.86
CA GLY A 1097 15.00 7.84 -17.68
C GLY A 1097 15.44 6.67 -16.80
N ALA A 1098 16.64 6.14 -17.01
CA ALA A 1098 17.20 5.11 -16.14
C ALA A 1098 17.45 5.63 -14.71
N ALA A 1099 17.94 6.87 -14.56
CA ALA A 1099 18.10 7.50 -13.25
C ALA A 1099 16.76 7.70 -12.52
N ALA A 1100 15.67 7.98 -13.25
CA ALA A 1100 14.33 8.05 -12.71
C ALA A 1100 13.79 6.69 -12.24
N ASP A 1101 13.99 5.64 -13.03
CA ASP A 1101 13.63 4.28 -12.60
C ASP A 1101 14.45 3.83 -11.38
N LEU A 1102 15.69 4.32 -11.22
CA LEU A 1102 16.49 4.09 -10.02
C LEU A 1102 15.96 4.91 -8.83
N LEU A 1103 15.63 6.18 -9.04
CA LEU A 1103 15.05 7.06 -8.02
C LEU A 1103 13.73 6.51 -7.50
N ALA A 1104 12.90 5.91 -8.37
CA ALA A 1104 11.64 5.27 -8.00
C ALA A 1104 11.79 4.24 -6.87
N ARG A 1105 12.99 3.65 -6.73
CA ARG A 1105 13.30 2.64 -5.72
C ARG A 1105 13.63 3.24 -4.35
N GLU A 1106 13.78 4.55 -4.25
CA GLU A 1106 14.01 5.24 -2.98
C GLU A 1106 12.68 5.42 -2.21
N SER A 1107 12.70 5.26 -0.90
CA SER A 1107 11.49 5.34 -0.06
C SER A 1107 10.81 6.72 -0.09
N ASN A 1108 11.53 7.77 -0.46
CA ASN A 1108 11.04 9.14 -0.60
C ASN A 1108 10.86 9.58 -2.07
N ALA A 1109 10.82 8.65 -3.04
CA ALA A 1109 10.73 8.97 -4.47
C ALA A 1109 9.53 9.86 -4.84
N ILE A 1110 8.38 9.63 -4.20
CA ILE A 1110 7.15 10.43 -4.39
C ILE A 1110 7.36 11.86 -3.88
N GLU A 1111 7.99 12.03 -2.72
CA GLU A 1111 8.33 13.35 -2.17
C GLU A 1111 9.31 14.10 -3.08
N LEU A 1112 10.19 13.34 -3.76
CA LEU A 1112 11.11 13.84 -4.76
C LEU A 1112 10.49 14.01 -6.15
N ASN A 1113 9.17 13.80 -6.30
CA ASN A 1113 8.40 13.92 -7.55
C ASN A 1113 8.95 13.06 -8.70
N TYR A 1114 9.70 12.00 -8.39
CA TYR A 1114 10.46 11.20 -9.35
C TYR A 1114 11.43 12.02 -10.22
N ILE A 1115 12.04 13.08 -9.68
CA ILE A 1115 13.01 13.93 -10.40
C ILE A 1115 14.45 13.57 -9.99
N PRO A 1116 15.25 12.92 -10.86
CA PRO A 1116 16.64 12.59 -10.54
C PRO A 1116 17.49 13.83 -10.32
N LYS A 1117 18.27 13.86 -9.25
CA LYS A 1117 19.25 14.93 -9.01
C LYS A 1117 20.50 14.69 -9.83
N MET A 1118 20.51 15.19 -11.07
CA MET A 1118 21.63 15.07 -11.99
C MET A 1118 21.75 16.28 -12.91
N PRO A 1119 22.96 16.66 -13.35
CA PRO A 1119 23.18 17.87 -14.15
C PRO A 1119 22.52 17.81 -15.53
N GLU A 1120 22.19 16.62 -16.03
CA GLU A 1120 21.46 16.44 -17.29
C GLU A 1120 19.98 16.80 -17.18
N VAL A 1121 19.41 16.88 -15.97
CA VAL A 1121 18.05 17.40 -15.77
C VAL A 1121 18.14 18.92 -15.70
N LEU A 1122 17.71 19.59 -16.77
CA LEU A 1122 17.83 21.04 -16.89
C LEU A 1122 16.66 21.75 -16.21
N HIS A 1123 15.45 21.25 -16.46
CA HIS A 1123 14.20 21.82 -15.96
C HIS A 1123 13.20 20.69 -15.69
N SER A 1124 12.32 20.87 -14.70
CA SER A 1124 11.37 19.83 -14.29
C SER A 1124 10.12 20.41 -13.67
N THR A 1125 8.99 19.73 -13.83
CA THR A 1125 7.78 19.98 -13.04
C THR A 1125 7.73 19.07 -11.83
N GLU A 1126 6.92 19.44 -10.83
CA GLU A 1126 6.48 18.50 -9.79
C GLU A 1126 5.59 17.39 -10.39
N LEU A 1127 5.27 16.39 -9.57
CA LEU A 1127 4.36 15.31 -9.91
C LEU A 1127 2.92 15.83 -9.95
N ILE A 1128 2.27 15.65 -11.09
CA ILE A 1128 0.93 16.17 -11.35
C ILE A 1128 -0.06 15.02 -11.21
N SER A 1129 -1.03 15.18 -10.30
CA SER A 1129 -2.14 14.23 -10.12
C SER A 1129 -3.06 14.13 -11.35
N PRO A 1130 -3.94 13.12 -11.40
CA PRO A 1130 -4.95 13.00 -12.44
C PRO A 1130 -5.77 14.26 -12.62
N GLU A 1131 -6.12 14.53 -13.88
CA GLU A 1131 -6.76 15.74 -14.36
C GLU A 1131 -5.92 17.04 -14.13
N GLY A 1132 -4.82 16.95 -13.36
CA GLY A 1132 -3.93 18.03 -12.97
C GLY A 1132 -3.24 18.79 -14.10
N SER A 1133 -2.68 19.95 -13.75
CA SER A 1133 -1.90 20.77 -14.67
C SER A 1133 -0.86 21.58 -13.92
N THR A 1134 0.29 21.83 -14.54
CA THR A 1134 1.29 22.76 -14.02
C THR A 1134 1.95 23.52 -15.17
N THR A 1135 2.85 24.44 -14.86
CA THR A 1135 3.58 25.20 -15.86
C THR A 1135 5.05 25.36 -15.50
N LEU A 1136 5.89 24.85 -16.39
CA LEU A 1136 7.35 24.93 -16.31
C LEU A 1136 7.83 26.17 -17.06
N VAL A 1137 8.41 27.13 -16.36
CA VAL A 1137 8.96 28.35 -16.97
C VAL A 1137 10.48 28.34 -16.83
N PHE A 1138 11.20 28.53 -17.93
CA PHE A 1138 12.66 28.50 -17.97
C PHE A 1138 13.24 29.33 -19.13
N ILE A 1139 14.56 29.49 -19.13
CA ILE A 1139 15.29 30.08 -20.26
C ILE A 1139 15.88 28.93 -21.09
N ALA A 1140 15.54 28.88 -22.37
CA ALA A 1140 16.07 27.88 -23.30
C ALA A 1140 17.60 27.94 -23.32
N PRO A 1141 18.29 26.79 -23.36
CA PRO A 1141 19.75 26.75 -23.44
C PRO A 1141 20.30 27.60 -24.60
N ASP A 1142 21.43 28.27 -24.39
CA ASP A 1142 22.09 29.06 -25.46
C ASP A 1142 22.71 28.17 -26.55
N LYS A 1143 22.87 26.86 -26.30
CA LYS A 1143 23.45 25.91 -27.24
C LYS A 1143 22.35 25.28 -28.13
N PRO A 1144 22.44 25.39 -29.47
CA PRO A 1144 21.55 24.66 -30.37
C PRO A 1144 21.67 23.14 -30.22
N GLY A 1145 20.56 22.43 -30.38
CA GLY A 1145 20.52 20.97 -30.31
C GLY A 1145 19.15 20.40 -29.98
N ASP A 1146 19.07 19.07 -29.95
CA ASP A 1146 17.88 18.30 -29.60
C ASP A 1146 17.88 17.97 -28.10
N TYR A 1147 16.98 18.60 -27.35
CA TYR A 1147 16.83 18.43 -25.90
C TYR A 1147 15.63 17.52 -25.62
N PRO A 1148 15.83 16.28 -25.15
CA PRO A 1148 14.70 15.41 -24.84
C PRO A 1148 13.85 15.97 -23.70
N PHE A 1149 12.54 15.82 -23.81
CA PHE A 1149 11.64 15.97 -22.67
C PHE A 1149 10.91 14.66 -22.40
N LEU A 1150 10.68 14.32 -21.14
CA LEU A 1150 10.21 13.01 -20.69
C LEU A 1150 9.40 13.10 -19.41
N CYS A 1151 8.49 12.14 -19.20
CA CYS A 1151 7.87 11.89 -17.90
C CYS A 1151 8.68 10.84 -17.14
N THR A 1152 9.10 11.14 -15.91
CA THR A 1152 9.93 10.27 -15.07
C THR A 1152 9.17 9.56 -13.95
N VAL A 1153 7.84 9.62 -13.95
CA VAL A 1153 7.03 8.67 -13.17
C VAL A 1153 7.44 7.24 -13.57
N PRO A 1154 7.55 6.31 -12.62
CA PRO A 1154 8.27 5.06 -12.83
C PRO A 1154 7.75 4.31 -14.07
N GLY A 1155 8.64 4.04 -15.02
CA GLY A 1155 8.27 3.39 -16.28
C GLY A 1155 7.84 4.31 -17.44
N HIS A 1156 7.32 5.50 -17.18
CA HIS A 1156 6.62 6.32 -18.19
C HIS A 1156 7.54 6.82 -19.31
N TRP A 1157 8.79 7.21 -18.99
CA TRP A 1157 9.72 7.86 -19.92
C TRP A 1157 9.99 7.07 -21.19
N ARG A 1158 9.81 5.74 -21.15
CA ARG A 1158 9.98 4.85 -22.31
C ARG A 1158 9.03 5.27 -23.43
N ILE A 1159 7.77 5.50 -23.12
CA ILE A 1159 6.73 5.80 -24.11
C ILE A 1159 6.32 7.28 -24.10
N MET A 1160 6.53 7.95 -22.98
CA MET A 1160 6.14 9.34 -22.74
C MET A 1160 7.35 10.27 -22.81
N ASN A 1161 7.82 10.54 -24.03
CA ASN A 1161 8.91 11.46 -24.31
C ASN A 1161 8.75 12.18 -25.66
N GLY A 1162 9.54 13.23 -25.87
CA GLY A 1162 9.66 13.98 -27.12
C GLY A 1162 10.93 14.83 -27.15
N ILE A 1163 11.06 15.70 -28.16
CA ILE A 1163 12.26 16.55 -28.38
C ILE A 1163 11.91 18.04 -28.44
N MET A 1164 12.54 18.84 -27.58
CA MET A 1164 12.64 20.29 -27.73
C MET A 1164 13.85 20.63 -28.61
N LYS A 1165 13.62 21.19 -29.79
CA LYS A 1165 14.67 21.65 -30.69
C LYS A 1165 15.07 23.08 -30.37
N VAL A 1166 16.34 23.31 -30.08
CA VAL A 1166 16.91 24.66 -29.96
C VAL A 1166 17.63 24.98 -31.25
N GLU A 1167 17.08 25.89 -32.07
CA GLU A 1167 17.60 26.21 -33.40
C GLU A 1167 17.76 27.73 -33.58
N SER A 1168 18.87 28.13 -34.23
CA SER A 1168 19.05 29.49 -34.76
C SER A 1168 18.50 29.56 -36.18
N ASN A 1169 17.71 30.58 -36.52
CA ASN A 1169 17.09 30.73 -37.84
C ASN A 1169 18.08 30.50 -39.00
N PRO A 1170 17.72 29.76 -40.07
CA PRO A 1170 18.45 29.82 -41.32
C PRO A 1170 18.29 31.24 -41.90
N SER A 1171 19.41 31.91 -42.16
CA SER A 1171 19.41 33.20 -42.84
C SER A 1171 18.93 33.07 -44.28
N ASN A 1172 18.13 34.05 -44.71
CA ASN A 1172 17.79 34.34 -46.11
C ASN A 1172 19.01 34.16 -47.04
N LYS A 1173 19.00 33.09 -47.84
CA LYS A 1173 19.64 33.08 -49.16
C LYS A 1173 18.55 33.40 -50.19
N GLU A 1174 18.30 34.68 -50.41
CA GLU A 1174 17.79 35.26 -51.65
C GLU A 1174 17.63 36.79 -51.49
N ALA A 1175 18.72 37.51 -51.75
CA ALA A 1175 18.74 38.86 -52.37
C ALA A 1175 20.18 39.41 -52.34
N LYS A 1176 20.91 39.13 -53.43
CA LYS A 1176 22.19 39.69 -53.91
C LYS A 1176 23.43 39.58 -53.02
#